data_AF-A0A918QEE8-F1
#
_entry.id   AF-A0A918QEE8-F1
#
_cell.length_a   1.000
_cell.length_b   1.000
_cell.length_c   1.000
_cell.angle_alpha   90.00
_cell.angle_beta   90.00
_cell.angle_gamma   90.00
#
_symmetry.space_group_name_H-M   'P 1'
#
loop_
_entity.id
_entity.type
_entity.pdbx_description
1 polymer ?
#
loop_
_entity_poly.entity_id
_entity_poly.type
_entity_poly.pdbx_seq_one_letter_code
_entity_poly.pdbx_strand_id
1 'polypeptide(L)'
;MGGTGDVMIVVFTGRRPSGPKGPFPETAVPWLKERLERLFAGLRPRLAVGSAAAGTDLLAAAAALRAGANIDLLLTEDADAFVAASVADKGSGWAGAFHDLAESPGVRLRSLAGASADDDGFRAVNRALLDHARANLQAVDTPGHEPEELVLVAVTAGRREGEDHTESLADSAERLGHLVLRLDPSARKENAPTAFVAMPYGRKRDATRELRLFEANETWNRVLVPVLLDSGYRPIRTDLESGLETIDARMLHSINTADLFVADLATLNPNVLWELGVRHAWRPSGTLLMAPRWVTPPFDLGHATVKRYERGMRRISDRQAVAGIRMLRPALRASKRGTDSPVWAVFPLLEPVRLPSDHDAALINRLTHHTEEISLAADLHDAERLAGITAQVQEEELPDSSRRALLEQIGLALVTLGCLEKGRILLAPLAEADISFARVRMQQRYAFTLIHRPGTPAERLAYLKDAEDRLQRLDALHPDSSETWGLLGSAAKRAFELALGLGEKSALYHLDRAVDAYRSGMAADPGDHYPGVNALALLRVRGQHFGGGAGDVAEAESVLPVVRFAVERRQIGPRDTWEHASLAELALHWYLLTGATEGPPAEALRHYTFAVHSADGAAISSMRRQLELLLAAGDPPAVLEPLLSIMSAPRERGSS
;
A
#
# COMPACT_ATOMS: atom_id res chain seq x y z
N MET A 1 -9.15 11.83 -6.27
CA MET A 1 -8.27 10.67 -6.51
C MET A 1 -8.04 10.59 -8.02
N GLY A 2 -6.80 10.49 -8.46
CA GLY A 2 -6.42 10.64 -9.87
C GLY A 2 -4.96 11.05 -9.96
N GLY A 3 -4.08 10.20 -9.42
CA GLY A 3 -2.64 10.28 -9.61
C GLY A 3 -2.25 9.18 -10.59
N THR A 4 -1.68 9.57 -11.72
CA THR A 4 -1.27 8.77 -12.88
C THR A 4 -0.08 7.83 -12.56
N GLY A 5 -0.29 6.90 -11.62
CA GLY A 5 0.75 6.02 -11.09
C GLY A 5 0.78 4.60 -11.66
N ASP A 6 -0.36 4.04 -12.06
CA ASP A 6 -0.46 2.68 -12.60
C ASP A 6 -1.15 2.77 -13.96
N VAL A 7 -0.52 2.20 -15.00
CA VAL A 7 -1.01 2.29 -16.39
C VAL A 7 -1.69 1.01 -16.83
N MET A 8 -1.47 -0.13 -16.18
CA MET A 8 -1.97 -1.45 -16.59
C MET A 8 -3.42 -1.51 -17.10
N ILE A 9 -3.62 -2.26 -18.19
CA ILE A 9 -4.94 -2.71 -18.66
C ILE A 9 -5.13 -4.17 -18.27
N VAL A 10 -6.29 -4.50 -17.71
CA VAL A 10 -6.66 -5.89 -17.41
C VAL A 10 -7.82 -6.33 -18.30
N VAL A 11 -7.63 -7.37 -19.09
CA VAL A 11 -8.74 -8.09 -19.75
C VAL A 11 -9.21 -9.19 -18.80
N PHE A 12 -10.51 -9.34 -18.59
CA PHE A 12 -11.06 -10.45 -17.82
C PHE A 12 -12.09 -11.25 -18.60
N THR A 13 -12.11 -12.55 -18.34
CA THR A 13 -13.06 -13.48 -18.94
C THR A 13 -13.19 -14.70 -18.05
N GLY A 14 -14.34 -15.37 -18.04
CA GLY A 14 -14.39 -16.72 -17.52
C GLY A 14 -15.74 -17.38 -17.55
N ARG A 15 -15.84 -18.46 -16.78
CA ARG A 15 -17.01 -19.32 -16.77
C ARG A 15 -18.20 -18.64 -16.11
N ARG A 16 -19.39 -18.92 -16.64
CA ARG A 16 -20.68 -18.62 -15.98
C ARG A 16 -20.96 -19.63 -14.87
N PRO A 17 -21.74 -19.27 -13.83
CA PRO A 17 -22.12 -20.20 -12.78
C PRO A 17 -22.89 -21.38 -13.37
N SER A 18 -22.73 -22.52 -12.72
CA SER A 18 -23.25 -23.81 -13.12
C SER A 18 -23.78 -24.54 -11.90
N GLY A 19 -24.52 -25.63 -12.12
CA GLY A 19 -25.11 -26.41 -11.03
C GLY A 19 -24.07 -26.93 -10.00
N PRO A 20 -24.50 -27.54 -8.89
CA PRO A 20 -23.63 -27.85 -7.74
C PRO A 20 -22.41 -28.74 -8.04
N LYS A 21 -22.47 -29.54 -9.11
CA LYS A 21 -21.38 -30.42 -9.60
C LYS A 21 -20.68 -29.87 -10.85
N GLY A 22 -21.05 -28.67 -11.28
CA GLY A 22 -20.48 -28.02 -12.45
C GLY A 22 -19.12 -27.38 -12.15
N PRO A 23 -18.41 -26.92 -13.19
CA PRO A 23 -17.06 -26.36 -13.08
C PRO A 23 -17.01 -25.03 -12.32
N PHE A 24 -18.15 -24.37 -12.13
CA PHE A 24 -18.26 -23.17 -11.31
C PHE A 24 -19.55 -23.25 -10.49
N PRO A 25 -19.54 -23.92 -9.32
CA PRO A 25 -20.71 -24.03 -8.47
C PRO A 25 -20.99 -22.71 -7.72
N GLU A 26 -22.25 -22.42 -7.42
CA GLU A 26 -22.64 -21.21 -6.67
C GLU A 26 -21.92 -21.09 -5.32
N THR A 27 -21.63 -22.21 -4.66
CA THR A 27 -20.90 -22.25 -3.38
C THR A 27 -19.44 -21.77 -3.49
N ALA A 28 -18.86 -21.71 -4.70
CA ALA A 28 -17.51 -21.21 -4.91
C ALA A 28 -17.46 -19.69 -5.21
N VAL A 29 -18.63 -19.05 -5.43
CA VAL A 29 -18.73 -17.62 -5.77
C VAL A 29 -18.05 -16.71 -4.72
N PRO A 30 -18.26 -16.88 -3.39
CA PRO A 30 -17.64 -16.00 -2.40
C PRO A 30 -16.11 -16.04 -2.44
N TRP A 31 -15.52 -17.23 -2.57
CA TRP A 31 -14.07 -17.38 -2.63
C TRP A 31 -13.47 -16.88 -3.95
N LEU A 32 -14.17 -17.06 -5.08
CA LEU A 32 -13.74 -16.44 -6.34
C LEU A 32 -13.78 -14.92 -6.24
N LYS A 33 -14.83 -14.34 -5.66
CA LYS A 33 -14.95 -12.89 -5.43
C LYS A 33 -13.77 -12.37 -4.62
N GLU A 34 -13.42 -13.00 -3.50
CA GLU A 34 -12.28 -12.58 -2.66
C GLU A 34 -10.95 -12.62 -3.43
N ARG A 35 -10.71 -13.69 -4.22
CA ARG A 35 -9.49 -13.81 -5.03
C ARG A 35 -9.41 -12.74 -6.13
N LEU A 36 -10.52 -12.44 -6.79
CA LEU A 36 -10.58 -11.36 -7.78
C LEU A 36 -10.33 -10.01 -7.12
N GLU A 37 -10.93 -9.72 -5.96
CA GLU A 37 -10.68 -8.50 -5.18
C GLU A 37 -9.20 -8.33 -4.84
N ARG A 38 -8.56 -9.37 -4.28
CA ARG A 38 -7.12 -9.39 -3.99
C ARG A 38 -6.28 -9.15 -5.24
N LEU A 39 -6.65 -9.79 -6.35
CA LEU A 39 -5.92 -9.69 -7.60
C LEU A 39 -6.01 -8.28 -8.19
N PHE A 40 -7.21 -7.69 -8.24
CA PHE A 40 -7.41 -6.34 -8.79
C PHE A 40 -6.83 -5.25 -7.89
N ALA A 41 -6.88 -5.40 -6.56
CA ALA A 41 -6.20 -4.51 -5.62
C ALA A 41 -4.67 -4.48 -5.84
N GLY A 42 -4.10 -5.63 -6.24
CA GLY A 42 -2.69 -5.78 -6.56
C GLY A 42 -2.29 -5.28 -7.95
N LEU A 43 -3.06 -5.64 -8.98
CA LEU A 43 -2.78 -5.24 -10.37
C LEU A 43 -2.98 -3.73 -10.58
N ARG A 44 -3.94 -3.11 -9.88
CA ARG A 44 -4.31 -1.69 -9.98
C ARG A 44 -4.52 -1.20 -11.42
N PRO A 45 -5.40 -1.85 -12.20
CA PRO A 45 -5.60 -1.43 -13.58
C PRO A 45 -6.23 -0.03 -13.64
N ARG A 46 -5.83 0.78 -14.62
CA ARG A 46 -6.57 2.01 -14.95
C ARG A 46 -7.85 1.72 -15.73
N LEU A 47 -7.84 0.63 -16.49
CA LEU A 47 -8.92 0.15 -17.35
C LEU A 47 -9.02 -1.37 -17.23
N ALA A 48 -10.22 -1.87 -16.96
CA ALA A 48 -10.53 -3.28 -17.08
C ALA A 48 -11.55 -3.50 -18.22
N VAL A 49 -11.34 -4.54 -19.02
CA VAL A 49 -12.14 -4.84 -20.22
C VAL A 49 -12.66 -6.26 -20.12
N GLY A 50 -13.96 -6.45 -20.31
CA GLY A 50 -14.56 -7.78 -20.33
C GLY A 50 -15.93 -7.77 -20.99
N SER A 51 -16.62 -8.91 -20.99
CA SER A 51 -18.06 -8.93 -21.28
C SER A 51 -18.84 -8.68 -19.99
N ALA A 52 -20.17 -8.80 -20.02
CA ALA A 52 -21.00 -8.69 -18.82
C ALA A 52 -21.73 -10.00 -18.47
N ALA A 53 -21.22 -11.15 -18.93
CA ALA A 53 -21.83 -12.45 -18.66
C ALA A 53 -21.95 -12.73 -17.14
N ALA A 54 -23.00 -13.46 -16.73
CA ALA A 54 -23.21 -13.83 -15.34
C ALA A 54 -21.99 -14.54 -14.72
N GLY A 55 -21.77 -14.36 -13.41
CA GLY A 55 -20.65 -14.97 -12.70
C GLY A 55 -19.35 -14.20 -12.89
N THR A 56 -18.37 -14.84 -13.54
CA THR A 56 -16.98 -14.33 -13.57
C THR A 56 -16.91 -12.88 -13.98
N ASP A 57 -17.54 -12.53 -15.10
CA ASP A 57 -17.32 -11.22 -15.70
C ASP A 57 -17.90 -10.10 -14.81
N LEU A 58 -19.10 -10.29 -14.27
CA LEU A 58 -19.67 -9.36 -13.29
C LEU A 58 -18.86 -9.28 -11.99
N LEU A 59 -18.35 -10.40 -11.48
CA LEU A 59 -17.51 -10.42 -10.29
C LEU A 59 -16.18 -9.69 -10.51
N ALA A 60 -15.54 -9.91 -11.66
CA ALA A 60 -14.28 -9.28 -12.03
C ALA A 60 -14.46 -7.78 -12.30
N ALA A 61 -15.52 -7.38 -13.02
CA ALA A 61 -15.89 -5.98 -13.21
C ALA A 61 -16.09 -5.25 -11.88
N ALA A 62 -16.84 -5.86 -10.95
CA ALA A 62 -17.08 -5.29 -9.63
C ALA A 62 -15.80 -5.19 -8.79
N ALA A 63 -14.91 -6.20 -8.85
CA ALA A 63 -13.63 -6.18 -8.15
C ALA A 63 -12.69 -5.10 -8.72
N ALA A 64 -12.62 -4.97 -10.04
CA ALA A 64 -11.84 -3.95 -10.72
C ALA A 64 -12.34 -2.53 -10.39
N LEU A 65 -13.66 -2.33 -10.37
CA LEU A 65 -14.27 -1.05 -10.01
C LEU A 65 -13.94 -0.66 -8.56
N ARG A 66 -14.01 -1.61 -7.62
CA ARG A 66 -13.60 -1.39 -6.22
C ARG A 66 -12.11 -1.06 -6.09
N ALA A 67 -11.27 -1.61 -6.96
CA ALA A 67 -9.86 -1.26 -7.04
C ALA A 67 -9.59 0.11 -7.72
N GLY A 68 -10.65 0.84 -8.11
CA GLY A 68 -10.56 2.19 -8.69
C GLY A 68 -10.40 2.24 -10.22
N ALA A 69 -10.59 1.12 -10.92
CA ALA A 69 -10.46 1.05 -12.38
C ALA A 69 -11.70 1.59 -13.09
N ASN A 70 -11.50 2.16 -14.30
CA ASN A 70 -12.61 2.30 -15.26
C ASN A 70 -12.90 0.94 -15.90
N ILE A 71 -14.15 0.67 -16.23
CA ILE A 71 -14.58 -0.62 -16.79
C ILE A 71 -15.24 -0.41 -18.14
N ASP A 72 -14.79 -1.15 -19.15
CA ASP A 72 -15.46 -1.26 -20.44
C ASP A 72 -16.07 -2.67 -20.57
N LEU A 73 -17.40 -2.74 -20.62
CA LEU A 73 -18.15 -3.99 -20.81
C LEU A 73 -18.65 -4.05 -22.25
N LEU A 74 -18.13 -5.02 -23.01
CA LEU A 74 -18.53 -5.24 -24.39
C LEU A 74 -19.69 -6.24 -24.44
N LEU A 75 -20.75 -5.86 -25.15
CA LEU A 75 -21.99 -6.62 -25.30
C LEU A 75 -22.25 -6.90 -26.78
N THR A 76 -23.23 -7.77 -27.05
CA THR A 76 -23.81 -7.90 -28.40
C THR A 76 -24.55 -6.63 -28.79
N GLU A 77 -24.96 -6.50 -30.05
CA GLU A 77 -25.60 -5.31 -30.58
C GLU A 77 -26.87 -4.94 -29.79
N ASP A 78 -27.72 -5.93 -29.54
CA ASP A 78 -28.88 -5.84 -28.66
C ASP A 78 -28.48 -6.19 -27.22
N ALA A 79 -28.46 -5.18 -26.35
CA ALA A 79 -28.08 -5.32 -24.95
C ALA A 79 -29.16 -6.04 -24.12
N ASP A 80 -30.44 -5.83 -24.41
CA ASP A 80 -31.53 -6.50 -23.67
C ASP A 80 -31.54 -7.99 -23.99
N ALA A 81 -31.32 -8.35 -25.25
CA ALA A 81 -31.16 -9.73 -25.66
C ALA A 81 -29.90 -10.37 -25.04
N PHE A 82 -28.78 -9.62 -24.93
CA PHE A 82 -27.59 -10.09 -24.22
C PHE A 82 -27.90 -10.44 -22.76
N VAL A 83 -28.55 -9.52 -22.05
CA VAL A 83 -28.88 -9.67 -20.63
C VAL A 83 -29.79 -10.88 -20.44
N ALA A 84 -30.80 -11.05 -21.29
CA ALA A 84 -31.68 -12.22 -21.22
C ALA A 84 -30.93 -13.55 -21.42
N ALA A 85 -30.01 -13.61 -22.39
CA ALA A 85 -29.35 -14.86 -22.80
C ALA A 85 -28.07 -15.20 -22.02
N SER A 86 -27.37 -14.20 -21.48
CA SER A 86 -26.03 -14.36 -20.89
C SER A 86 -25.94 -13.96 -19.41
N VAL A 87 -26.98 -13.29 -18.87
CA VAL A 87 -27.00 -12.79 -17.50
C VAL A 87 -28.18 -13.34 -16.70
N ALA A 88 -29.40 -12.98 -17.08
CA ALA A 88 -30.62 -13.31 -16.37
C ALA A 88 -30.94 -14.81 -16.41
N ASP A 89 -30.42 -15.54 -17.40
CA ASP A 89 -30.51 -17.00 -17.51
C ASP A 89 -29.90 -17.75 -16.31
N LYS A 90 -29.03 -17.08 -15.53
CA LYS A 90 -28.43 -17.62 -14.31
C LYS A 90 -29.11 -17.15 -13.02
N GLY A 91 -30.21 -16.42 -13.10
CA GLY A 91 -31.02 -16.00 -11.95
C GLY A 91 -31.04 -14.50 -11.72
N SER A 92 -32.07 -14.04 -11.00
CA SER A 92 -32.35 -12.61 -10.77
C SER A 92 -31.23 -11.85 -10.05
N GLY A 93 -30.46 -12.52 -9.20
CA GLY A 93 -29.31 -11.92 -8.52
C GLY A 93 -28.23 -11.43 -9.50
N TRP A 94 -27.99 -12.14 -10.60
CA TRP A 94 -27.02 -11.72 -11.62
C TRP A 94 -27.55 -10.58 -12.48
N ALA A 95 -28.86 -10.59 -12.79
CA ALA A 95 -29.50 -9.48 -13.48
C ALA A 95 -29.43 -8.18 -12.66
N GLY A 96 -29.70 -8.26 -11.35
CA GLY A 96 -29.53 -7.13 -10.43
C GLY A 96 -28.08 -6.64 -10.40
N ALA A 97 -27.11 -7.55 -10.24
CA ALA A 97 -25.70 -7.19 -10.23
C ALA A 97 -25.24 -6.51 -11.54
N PHE A 98 -25.78 -6.93 -12.69
CA PHE A 98 -25.52 -6.26 -13.97
C PHE A 98 -26.08 -4.84 -14.01
N HIS A 99 -27.33 -4.62 -13.57
CA HIS A 99 -27.92 -3.28 -13.54
C HIS A 99 -27.16 -2.35 -12.59
N ASP A 100 -26.84 -2.82 -11.37
CA ASP A 100 -26.05 -2.05 -10.40
C ASP A 100 -24.69 -1.65 -10.98
N LEU A 101 -24.03 -2.56 -11.70
CA LEU A 101 -22.76 -2.27 -12.39
C LEU A 101 -22.94 -1.31 -13.56
N ALA A 102 -23.96 -1.49 -14.39
CA ALA A 102 -24.21 -0.64 -15.55
C ALA A 102 -24.50 0.81 -15.18
N GLU A 103 -25.12 1.05 -14.02
CA GLU A 103 -25.40 2.37 -13.47
C GLU A 103 -24.22 2.97 -12.69
N SER A 104 -23.20 2.16 -12.37
CA SER A 104 -22.07 2.61 -11.56
C SER A 104 -21.17 3.61 -12.30
N PRO A 105 -20.78 4.73 -11.67
CA PRO A 105 -19.81 5.65 -12.25
C PRO A 105 -18.49 4.94 -12.57
N GLY A 106 -17.99 5.12 -13.80
CA GLY A 106 -16.76 4.48 -14.26
C GLY A 106 -16.96 3.21 -15.08
N VAL A 107 -18.21 2.72 -15.23
CA VAL A 107 -18.56 1.62 -16.13
C VAL A 107 -19.11 2.16 -17.45
N ARG A 108 -18.66 1.59 -18.57
CA ARG A 108 -19.14 1.92 -19.92
C ARG A 108 -19.58 0.66 -20.64
N LEU A 109 -20.85 0.63 -21.04
CA LEU A 109 -21.38 -0.41 -21.92
C LEU A 109 -21.05 -0.06 -23.38
N ARG A 110 -20.57 -1.05 -24.13
CA ARG A 110 -20.24 -0.91 -25.55
C ARG A 110 -20.86 -2.06 -26.34
N SER A 111 -21.79 -1.75 -27.22
CA SER A 111 -22.39 -2.74 -28.12
C SER A 111 -21.47 -3.00 -29.31
N LEU A 112 -21.25 -4.28 -29.64
CA LEU A 112 -20.54 -4.69 -30.84
C LEU A 112 -21.52 -4.83 -32.01
N ALA A 113 -21.41 -3.93 -32.99
CA ALA A 113 -22.27 -3.92 -34.17
C ALA A 113 -22.20 -5.25 -34.94
N GLY A 114 -23.35 -5.80 -35.33
CA GLY A 114 -23.47 -7.06 -36.06
C GLY A 114 -23.31 -8.33 -35.21
N ALA A 115 -23.06 -8.21 -33.90
CA ALA A 115 -23.03 -9.37 -33.00
C ALA A 115 -24.43 -9.64 -32.44
N SER A 116 -25.01 -10.81 -32.75
CA SER A 116 -26.29 -11.28 -32.21
C SER A 116 -26.14 -11.92 -30.83
N ALA A 117 -27.23 -12.03 -30.05
CA ALA A 117 -27.25 -12.70 -28.76
C ALA A 117 -27.28 -14.24 -28.89
N ASP A 118 -26.34 -14.79 -29.65
CA ASP A 118 -26.11 -16.21 -29.89
C ASP A 118 -24.62 -16.56 -29.77
N ASP A 119 -24.27 -17.83 -29.97
CA ASP A 119 -22.90 -18.32 -29.84
C ASP A 119 -21.90 -17.59 -30.76
N ASP A 120 -22.30 -17.22 -31.98
CA ASP A 120 -21.43 -16.50 -32.92
C ASP A 120 -21.18 -15.05 -32.50
N GLY A 121 -22.22 -14.37 -32.01
CA GLY A 121 -22.06 -13.03 -31.47
C GLY A 121 -21.28 -13.01 -30.17
N PHE A 122 -21.49 -13.96 -29.25
CA PHE A 122 -20.66 -14.09 -28.04
C PHE A 122 -19.19 -14.38 -28.38
N ARG A 123 -18.92 -15.17 -29.43
CA ARG A 123 -17.57 -15.35 -29.99
C ARG A 123 -16.97 -14.05 -30.52
N ALA A 124 -17.77 -13.26 -31.25
CA ALA A 124 -17.33 -11.98 -31.78
C ALA A 124 -16.96 -11.01 -30.66
N VAL A 125 -17.80 -10.90 -29.63
CA VAL A 125 -17.55 -10.09 -28.43
C VAL A 125 -16.26 -10.52 -27.73
N ASN A 126 -16.08 -11.81 -27.45
CA ASN A 126 -14.87 -12.31 -26.78
C ASN A 126 -13.59 -11.99 -27.55
N ARG A 127 -13.60 -12.11 -28.89
CA ARG A 127 -12.45 -11.71 -29.73
C ARG A 127 -12.19 -10.21 -29.66
N ALA A 128 -13.25 -9.40 -29.69
CA ALA A 128 -13.15 -7.94 -29.63
C ALA A 128 -12.59 -7.41 -28.30
N LEU A 129 -12.69 -8.17 -27.20
CA LEU A 129 -12.15 -7.75 -25.88
C LEU A 129 -10.66 -7.40 -25.95
N LEU A 130 -9.86 -8.29 -26.56
CA LEU A 130 -8.42 -8.11 -26.62
C LEU A 130 -8.03 -7.00 -27.61
N ASP A 131 -8.74 -6.89 -28.73
CA ASP A 131 -8.53 -5.82 -29.71
C ASP A 131 -8.87 -4.45 -29.10
N HIS A 132 -9.98 -4.35 -28.37
CA HIS A 132 -10.38 -3.13 -27.67
C HIS A 132 -9.36 -2.74 -26.59
N ALA A 133 -8.91 -3.69 -25.79
CA ALA A 133 -7.88 -3.43 -24.78
C ALA A 133 -6.57 -2.94 -25.42
N ARG A 134 -6.12 -3.56 -26.51
CA ARG A 134 -4.90 -3.16 -27.22
C ARG A 134 -5.02 -1.80 -27.89
N ALA A 135 -6.20 -1.46 -28.44
CA ALA A 135 -6.46 -0.14 -29.00
C ALA A 135 -6.43 0.99 -27.95
N ASN A 136 -6.62 0.64 -26.68
CA ASN A 136 -6.54 1.59 -25.57
C ASN A 136 -5.14 1.70 -24.96
N LEU A 137 -4.16 0.89 -25.37
CA LEU A 137 -2.78 1.01 -24.89
C LEU A 137 -2.19 2.37 -25.29
N GLN A 138 -1.61 3.06 -24.33
CA GLN A 138 -0.91 4.32 -24.53
C GLN A 138 0.39 4.07 -25.32
N ALA A 139 0.67 4.97 -26.28
CA ALA A 139 1.89 4.88 -27.08
C ALA A 139 3.14 5.10 -26.22
N VAL A 140 4.22 4.37 -26.53
CA VAL A 140 5.50 4.38 -25.81
C VAL A 140 6.26 5.71 -25.97
N ASP A 141 5.83 6.58 -26.88
CA ASP A 141 6.62 7.74 -27.35
C ASP A 141 6.63 8.96 -26.42
N THR A 142 5.95 8.90 -25.26
CA THR A 142 5.99 10.01 -24.29
C THR A 142 7.25 9.89 -23.41
N PRO A 143 8.23 10.82 -23.51
CA PRO A 143 9.46 10.74 -22.73
C PRO A 143 9.15 10.68 -21.22
N GLY A 144 9.65 9.65 -20.53
CA GLY A 144 9.46 9.47 -19.09
C GLY A 144 8.21 8.67 -18.68
N HIS A 145 7.44 8.11 -19.61
CA HIS A 145 6.37 7.15 -19.30
C HIS A 145 6.86 5.72 -19.46
N GLU A 146 6.61 4.87 -18.46
CA GLU A 146 6.88 3.43 -18.56
C GLU A 146 5.84 2.77 -19.48
N PRO A 147 6.23 1.76 -20.27
CA PRO A 147 5.30 1.08 -21.18
C PRO A 147 4.16 0.42 -20.39
N GLU A 148 2.95 0.62 -20.90
CA GLU A 148 1.74 0.02 -20.34
C GLU A 148 1.70 -1.49 -20.59
N GLU A 149 1.45 -2.26 -19.54
CA GLU A 149 1.27 -3.71 -19.66
C GLU A 149 -0.21 -4.07 -19.80
N LEU A 150 -0.46 -5.09 -20.62
CA LEU A 150 -1.77 -5.74 -20.71
C LEU A 150 -1.68 -7.13 -20.06
N VAL A 151 -2.55 -7.36 -19.08
CA VAL A 151 -2.68 -8.65 -18.38
C VAL A 151 -4.08 -9.21 -18.63
N LEU A 152 -4.18 -10.51 -18.88
CA LEU A 152 -5.47 -11.19 -18.96
C LEU A 152 -5.70 -12.04 -17.69
N VAL A 153 -6.86 -11.89 -17.07
CA VAL A 153 -7.33 -12.71 -15.96
C VAL A 153 -8.41 -13.67 -16.47
N ALA A 154 -8.08 -14.95 -16.56
CA ALA A 154 -8.97 -16.00 -17.00
C ALA A 154 -9.47 -16.82 -15.80
N VAL A 155 -10.78 -16.90 -15.61
CA VAL A 155 -11.36 -17.80 -14.60
C VAL A 155 -11.79 -19.11 -15.25
N THR A 156 -10.94 -20.13 -15.08
CA THR A 156 -11.00 -21.40 -15.80
C THR A 156 -10.26 -22.48 -15.01
N ALA A 157 -10.73 -23.73 -15.10
CA ALA A 157 -10.03 -24.92 -14.56
C ALA A 157 -9.21 -25.65 -15.63
N GLY A 158 -8.89 -24.98 -16.74
CA GLY A 158 -8.25 -25.55 -17.93
C GLY A 158 -9.26 -25.95 -19.01
N ARG A 159 -8.73 -26.30 -20.19
CA ARG A 159 -9.51 -26.55 -21.41
C ARG A 159 -10.54 -27.68 -21.24
N ARG A 160 -11.77 -27.44 -21.70
CA ARG A 160 -12.84 -28.45 -21.78
C ARG A 160 -12.85 -29.15 -23.15
N GLU A 161 -13.39 -30.37 -23.21
CA GLU A 161 -13.78 -30.99 -24.49
C GLU A 161 -14.83 -30.13 -25.20
N GLY A 162 -14.59 -29.84 -26.48
CA GLY A 162 -15.41 -28.92 -27.28
C GLY A 162 -14.85 -27.50 -27.29
N GLU A 163 -15.73 -26.53 -27.51
CA GLU A 163 -15.37 -25.12 -27.66
C GLU A 163 -15.26 -24.43 -26.29
N ASP A 164 -14.11 -23.80 -26.01
CA ASP A 164 -13.83 -23.06 -24.77
C ASP A 164 -13.34 -21.65 -25.10
N HIS A 165 -14.28 -20.69 -25.10
CA HIS A 165 -13.99 -19.30 -25.46
C HIS A 165 -13.02 -18.61 -24.49
N THR A 166 -13.06 -18.98 -23.21
CA THR A 166 -12.19 -18.43 -22.17
C THR A 166 -10.74 -18.84 -22.43
N GLU A 167 -10.47 -20.12 -22.66
CA GLU A 167 -9.11 -20.59 -22.98
C GLU A 167 -8.66 -20.12 -24.37
N SER A 168 -9.56 -20.00 -25.35
CA SER A 168 -9.20 -19.45 -26.67
C SER A 168 -8.72 -17.99 -26.60
N LEU A 169 -9.35 -17.17 -25.76
CA LEU A 169 -8.93 -15.79 -25.52
C LEU A 169 -7.60 -15.75 -24.74
N ALA A 170 -7.44 -16.60 -23.72
CA ALA A 170 -6.18 -16.76 -22.98
C ALA A 170 -5.02 -17.15 -23.91
N ASP A 171 -5.20 -18.16 -24.75
CA ASP A 171 -4.20 -18.61 -25.73
C ASP A 171 -3.84 -17.49 -26.71
N SER A 172 -4.83 -16.67 -27.11
CA SER A 172 -4.61 -15.51 -27.98
C SER A 172 -3.77 -14.43 -27.31
N ALA A 173 -4.04 -14.13 -26.03
CA ALA A 173 -3.25 -13.20 -25.24
C ALA A 173 -1.80 -13.71 -25.03
N GLU A 174 -1.61 -15.00 -24.77
CA GLU A 174 -0.27 -15.60 -24.64
C GLU A 174 0.52 -15.54 -25.94
N ARG A 175 -0.12 -15.84 -27.09
CA ARG A 175 0.52 -15.71 -28.43
C ARG A 175 0.97 -14.29 -28.73
N LEU A 176 0.24 -13.29 -28.22
CA LEU A 176 0.59 -11.87 -28.35
C LEU A 176 1.62 -11.41 -27.30
N GLY A 177 2.09 -12.32 -26.44
CA GLY A 177 3.12 -12.02 -25.45
C GLY A 177 2.61 -11.34 -24.19
N HIS A 178 1.29 -11.33 -23.94
CA HIS A 178 0.70 -10.79 -22.73
C HIS A 178 0.75 -11.80 -21.58
N LEU A 179 0.75 -11.32 -20.33
CA LEU A 179 0.66 -12.20 -19.17
C LEU A 179 -0.78 -12.68 -18.98
N VAL A 180 -0.97 -13.99 -18.86
CA VAL A 180 -2.27 -14.57 -18.49
C VAL A 180 -2.20 -15.15 -17.09
N LEU A 181 -3.07 -14.68 -16.20
CA LEU A 181 -3.30 -15.21 -14.86
C LEU A 181 -4.56 -16.09 -14.88
N ARG A 182 -4.51 -17.26 -14.26
CA ARG A 182 -5.62 -18.23 -14.24
C ARG A 182 -6.12 -18.48 -12.82
N LEU A 183 -7.42 -18.37 -12.60
CA LEU A 183 -8.06 -18.72 -11.33
C LEU A 183 -9.02 -19.88 -11.55
N ASP A 184 -8.88 -20.96 -10.77
CA ASP A 184 -9.83 -22.08 -10.83
C ASP A 184 -11.16 -21.66 -10.16
N PRO A 185 -12.29 -21.64 -10.90
CA PRO A 185 -13.61 -21.29 -10.35
C PRO A 185 -14.19 -22.35 -9.41
N SER A 186 -13.68 -23.58 -9.43
CA SER A 186 -14.17 -24.68 -8.59
C SER A 186 -13.46 -24.78 -7.24
N ALA A 187 -12.34 -24.07 -7.09
CA ALA A 187 -11.55 -24.05 -5.86
C ALA A 187 -12.38 -23.57 -4.66
N ARG A 188 -12.15 -24.18 -3.50
CA ARG A 188 -12.79 -23.83 -2.23
C ARG A 188 -11.75 -23.31 -1.24
N LYS A 189 -12.12 -22.33 -0.42
CA LYS A 189 -11.18 -21.67 0.51
C LYS A 189 -10.61 -22.64 1.54
N GLU A 190 -11.41 -23.62 1.97
CA GLU A 190 -11.05 -24.59 3.01
C GLU A 190 -10.03 -25.63 2.53
N ASN A 191 -9.97 -25.87 1.22
CA ASN A 191 -9.09 -26.87 0.60
C ASN A 191 -7.91 -26.23 -0.14
N ALA A 192 -7.84 -24.90 -0.22
CA ALA A 192 -6.78 -24.21 -0.92
C ALA A 192 -5.46 -24.34 -0.16
N PRO A 193 -4.36 -24.80 -0.78
CA PRO A 193 -3.06 -24.87 -0.12
C PRO A 193 -2.62 -23.47 0.31
N THR A 194 -1.97 -23.38 1.46
CA THR A 194 -1.59 -22.09 2.05
C THR A 194 -0.15 -21.73 1.71
N ALA A 195 0.08 -20.44 1.42
CA ALA A 195 1.40 -19.88 1.22
C ALA A 195 1.66 -18.81 2.29
N PHE A 196 2.45 -19.15 3.30
CA PHE A 196 2.90 -18.19 4.30
C PHE A 196 4.07 -17.39 3.76
N VAL A 197 3.95 -16.06 3.80
CA VAL A 197 4.95 -15.13 3.27
C VAL A 197 5.61 -14.37 4.42
N ALA A 198 6.88 -14.68 4.66
CA ALA A 198 7.79 -13.95 5.53
C ALA A 198 8.46 -12.82 4.72
N MET A 199 8.12 -11.58 5.04
CA MET A 199 8.65 -10.40 4.34
C MET A 199 8.64 -9.16 5.24
N PRO A 200 9.47 -8.13 4.98
CA PRO A 200 9.26 -6.82 5.59
C PRO A 200 7.85 -6.29 5.28
N TYR A 201 7.30 -5.47 6.17
CA TYR A 201 5.99 -4.85 5.99
C TYR A 201 6.08 -3.34 5.80
N GLY A 202 5.23 -2.79 4.92
CA GLY A 202 5.11 -1.36 4.69
C GLY A 202 6.44 -0.72 4.32
N ARG A 203 6.65 0.51 4.81
CA ARG A 203 7.86 1.28 4.56
C ARG A 203 8.98 0.89 5.52
N LYS A 204 10.14 0.56 4.97
CA LYS A 204 11.36 0.23 5.71
C LYS A 204 12.53 1.06 5.21
N ARG A 205 13.45 1.42 6.11
CA ARG A 205 14.76 1.92 5.70
C ARG A 205 15.62 0.72 5.35
N ASP A 206 16.03 0.62 4.10
CA ASP A 206 16.87 -0.48 3.64
C ASP A 206 18.34 -0.19 3.99
N ALA A 207 18.83 -0.85 5.04
CA ALA A 207 20.23 -0.74 5.46
C ALA A 207 21.21 -1.20 4.37
N THR A 208 20.77 -2.04 3.43
CA THR A 208 21.62 -2.52 2.31
C THR A 208 21.73 -1.51 1.16
N ARG A 209 20.90 -0.46 1.16
CA ARG A 209 20.92 0.61 0.13
C ARG A 209 20.83 1.99 0.75
N GLU A 210 21.82 2.38 1.54
CA GLU A 210 21.98 3.76 2.03
C GLU A 210 20.76 4.27 2.86
N LEU A 211 20.01 3.36 3.49
CA LEU A 211 18.77 3.69 4.23
C LEU A 211 17.68 4.31 3.34
N ARG A 212 17.64 3.92 2.06
CA ARG A 212 16.55 4.29 1.15
C ARG A 212 15.24 3.67 1.62
N LEU A 213 14.15 4.40 1.40
CA LEU A 213 12.79 3.96 1.74
C LEU A 213 12.36 2.83 0.78
N PHE A 214 12.24 1.63 1.31
CA PHE A 214 11.72 0.45 0.63
C PHE A 214 10.24 0.26 1.00
N GLU A 215 9.36 0.24 0.00
CA GLU A 215 7.93 -0.06 0.20
C GLU A 215 7.69 -1.55 -0.07
N ALA A 216 7.61 -2.34 0.99
CA ALA A 216 7.47 -3.79 0.88
C ALA A 216 6.09 -4.23 0.38
N ASN A 217 5.06 -3.43 0.67
CA ASN A 217 3.69 -3.71 0.21
C ASN A 217 3.56 -3.76 -1.31
N GLU A 218 4.46 -3.12 -2.05
CA GLU A 218 4.49 -3.21 -3.52
C GLU A 218 4.81 -4.64 -4.00
N THR A 219 5.76 -5.35 -3.36
CA THR A 219 6.05 -6.75 -3.73
C THR A 219 4.92 -7.68 -3.34
N TRP A 220 4.33 -7.46 -2.17
CA TRP A 220 3.16 -8.21 -1.71
C TRP A 220 2.00 -8.11 -2.71
N ASN A 221 1.56 -6.88 -2.98
CA ASN A 221 0.37 -6.63 -3.76
C ASN A 221 0.59 -6.85 -5.27
N ARG A 222 1.69 -6.35 -5.85
CA ARG A 222 1.88 -6.38 -7.31
C ARG A 222 2.50 -7.68 -7.85
N VAL A 223 3.16 -8.48 -7.00
CA VAL A 223 3.91 -9.68 -7.46
C VAL A 223 3.46 -10.95 -6.76
N LEU A 224 3.53 -10.99 -5.42
CA LEU A 224 3.29 -12.21 -4.64
C LEU A 224 1.83 -12.65 -4.66
N VAL A 225 0.89 -11.74 -4.34
CA VAL A 225 -0.55 -12.07 -4.36
C VAL A 225 -0.98 -12.58 -5.75
N PRO A 226 -0.69 -11.89 -6.88
CA PRO A 226 -1.08 -12.38 -8.20
C PRO A 226 -0.52 -13.76 -8.54
N VAL A 227 0.78 -14.00 -8.30
CA VAL A 227 1.40 -15.27 -8.70
C VAL A 227 0.99 -16.43 -7.79
N LEU A 228 0.74 -16.18 -6.50
CA LEU A 228 0.28 -17.21 -5.57
C LEU A 228 -1.16 -17.63 -5.89
N LEU A 229 -2.05 -16.67 -6.17
CA LEU A 229 -3.42 -16.95 -6.58
C LEU A 229 -3.48 -17.69 -7.93
N ASP A 230 -2.67 -17.27 -8.91
CA ASP A 230 -2.50 -17.96 -10.20
C ASP A 230 -1.98 -19.39 -10.07
N SER A 231 -1.24 -19.66 -8.98
CA SER A 231 -0.70 -20.99 -8.66
C SER A 231 -1.64 -21.80 -7.75
N GLY A 232 -2.83 -21.28 -7.43
CA GLY A 232 -3.84 -21.95 -6.60
C GLY A 232 -3.62 -21.85 -5.09
N TYR A 233 -2.62 -21.09 -4.63
CA TYR A 233 -2.38 -20.88 -3.21
C TYR A 233 -3.26 -19.79 -2.61
N ARG A 234 -3.65 -19.96 -1.35
CA ARG A 234 -4.16 -18.89 -0.50
C ARG A 234 -2.97 -18.16 0.16
N PRO A 235 -2.70 -16.90 -0.20
CA PRO A 235 -1.58 -16.15 0.36
C PRO A 235 -1.91 -15.70 1.79
N ILE A 236 -0.97 -15.91 2.71
CA ILE A 236 -1.06 -15.51 4.12
C ILE A 236 0.19 -14.68 4.44
N ARG A 237 0.00 -13.47 4.96
CA ARG A 237 1.06 -12.60 5.47
C ARG A 237 0.64 -12.10 6.84
N THR A 238 1.60 -11.97 7.74
CA THR A 238 1.35 -11.44 9.09
C THR A 238 2.12 -10.14 9.28
N ASP A 239 1.39 -9.04 9.44
CA ASP A 239 1.97 -7.68 9.49
C ASP A 239 2.34 -7.29 10.91
N LEU A 240 3.20 -8.08 11.55
CA LEU A 240 3.50 -7.93 12.97
C LEU A 240 4.87 -7.32 13.19
N GLU A 241 4.88 -6.02 13.44
CA GLU A 241 5.96 -5.40 14.21
C GLU A 241 5.52 -5.33 15.68
N SER A 242 5.92 -6.35 16.44
CA SER A 242 6.09 -6.34 17.90
C SER A 242 4.86 -6.17 18.81
N GLY A 243 4.70 -7.09 19.78
CA GLY A 243 4.06 -6.76 21.06
C GLY A 243 2.99 -7.70 21.63
N LEU A 244 2.91 -8.96 21.20
CA LEU A 244 2.03 -9.93 21.87
C LEU A 244 2.75 -11.27 22.08
N GLU A 245 2.96 -11.64 23.35
CA GLU A 245 3.42 -12.97 23.77
C GLU A 245 2.51 -14.10 23.23
N THR A 246 1.25 -13.78 22.87
CA THR A 246 0.28 -14.72 22.30
C THR A 246 0.41 -14.89 20.77
N ILE A 247 1.15 -14.01 20.10
CA ILE A 247 1.23 -13.94 18.64
C ILE A 247 2.36 -14.81 18.06
N ASP A 248 3.34 -15.20 18.86
CA ASP A 248 4.39 -16.12 18.45
C ASP A 248 3.82 -17.51 18.07
N ALA A 249 2.78 -17.98 18.76
CA ALA A 249 2.18 -19.28 18.47
C ALA A 249 1.50 -19.34 17.08
N ARG A 250 0.75 -18.30 16.69
CA ARG A 250 0.08 -18.27 15.37
C ARG A 250 1.10 -18.25 14.23
N MET A 251 2.10 -17.38 14.33
CA MET A 251 3.16 -17.27 13.33
C MET A 251 3.94 -18.59 13.22
N LEU A 252 4.39 -19.16 14.34
CA LEU A 252 5.07 -20.45 14.37
C LEU A 252 4.19 -21.58 13.80
N HIS A 253 2.89 -21.58 14.12
CA HIS A 253 1.94 -22.50 13.51
C HIS A 253 1.96 -22.37 11.99
N SER A 254 1.79 -21.16 11.45
CA SER A 254 1.82 -20.94 10.00
C SER A 254 3.16 -21.31 9.36
N ILE A 255 4.30 -21.06 10.02
CA ILE A 255 5.63 -21.48 9.56
C ILE A 255 5.71 -23.00 9.41
N ASN A 256 5.14 -23.75 10.37
CA ASN A 256 5.17 -25.21 10.38
C ASN A 256 4.18 -25.82 9.39
N THR A 257 2.95 -25.31 9.34
CA THR A 257 1.81 -25.97 8.67
C THR A 257 1.59 -25.52 7.24
N ALA A 258 2.10 -24.36 6.82
CA ALA A 258 1.92 -23.89 5.46
C ALA A 258 2.57 -24.83 4.42
N ASP A 259 1.83 -25.07 3.32
CA ASP A 259 2.26 -25.89 2.18
C ASP A 259 3.45 -25.24 1.45
N LEU A 260 3.49 -23.91 1.46
CA LEU A 260 4.56 -23.09 0.93
C LEU A 260 4.95 -22.02 1.95
N PHE A 261 6.24 -21.92 2.22
CA PHE A 261 6.85 -20.80 2.93
C PHE A 261 7.65 -19.98 1.91
N VAL A 262 7.33 -18.70 1.79
CA VAL A 262 8.05 -17.75 0.94
C VAL A 262 8.82 -16.79 1.84
N ALA A 263 10.14 -16.74 1.69
CA ALA A 263 10.96 -15.70 2.33
C ALA A 263 11.40 -14.67 1.28
N ASP A 264 10.89 -13.44 1.41
CA ASP A 264 11.43 -12.29 0.69
C ASP A 264 12.56 -11.67 1.52
N LEU A 265 13.79 -11.92 1.09
CA LEU A 265 15.01 -11.44 1.73
C LEU A 265 15.29 -9.95 1.45
N ALA A 266 14.30 -9.22 0.91
CA ALA A 266 14.33 -7.77 0.82
C ALA A 266 14.74 -7.15 2.17
N THR A 267 15.59 -6.12 2.09
CA THR A 267 16.15 -5.38 3.24
C THR A 267 16.89 -6.21 4.29
N LEU A 268 17.11 -7.52 4.07
CA LEU A 268 17.71 -8.45 5.03
C LEU A 268 17.12 -8.34 6.45
N ASN A 269 15.79 -8.25 6.54
CA ASN A 269 15.09 -8.11 7.82
C ASN A 269 15.45 -9.29 8.76
N PRO A 270 16.01 -9.03 9.96
CA PRO A 270 16.38 -10.08 10.92
C PRO A 270 15.24 -11.02 11.30
N ASN A 271 14.00 -10.52 11.38
CA ASN A 271 12.83 -11.35 11.71
C ASN A 271 12.57 -12.37 10.60
N VAL A 272 12.63 -11.95 9.33
CA VAL A 272 12.46 -12.86 8.18
C VAL A 272 13.55 -13.93 8.16
N LEU A 273 14.79 -13.56 8.48
CA LEU A 273 15.90 -14.52 8.59
C LEU A 273 15.70 -15.53 9.72
N TRP A 274 15.17 -15.08 10.86
CA TRP A 274 14.82 -15.95 11.98
C TRP A 274 13.69 -16.92 11.62
N GLU A 275 12.60 -16.43 11.02
CA GLU A 275 11.47 -17.25 10.56
C GLU A 275 11.91 -18.30 9.53
N LEU A 276 12.80 -17.91 8.62
CA LEU A 276 13.40 -18.83 7.66
C LEU A 276 14.24 -19.92 8.34
N GLY A 277 15.02 -19.55 9.36
CA GLY A 277 15.77 -20.51 10.17
C GLY A 277 14.85 -21.54 10.84
N VAL A 278 13.75 -21.08 11.44
CA VAL A 278 12.72 -21.96 12.03
C VAL A 278 12.11 -22.87 10.97
N ARG A 279 11.74 -22.33 9.80
CA ARG A 279 11.20 -23.13 8.69
C ARG A 279 12.17 -24.23 8.26
N HIS A 280 13.43 -23.88 8.04
CA HIS A 280 14.46 -24.83 7.63
C HIS A 280 14.69 -25.91 8.68
N ALA A 281 14.63 -25.59 9.98
CA ALA A 281 14.75 -26.58 11.03
C ALA A 281 13.56 -27.56 11.05
N TRP A 282 12.33 -27.04 10.90
CA TRP A 282 11.13 -27.82 11.12
C TRP A 282 10.64 -28.61 9.91
N ARG A 283 10.98 -28.20 8.70
CA ARG A 283 10.43 -28.77 7.46
C ARG A 283 11.53 -29.10 6.44
N PRO A 284 11.47 -30.29 5.81
CA PRO A 284 12.46 -30.70 4.81
C PRO A 284 12.34 -29.94 3.50
N SER A 285 11.11 -29.57 3.15
CA SER A 285 10.79 -28.94 1.89
C SER A 285 9.65 -27.96 2.07
N GLY A 286 9.39 -27.20 1.01
CA GLY A 286 8.29 -26.27 0.99
C GLY A 286 8.71 -24.82 0.89
N THR A 287 9.98 -24.53 0.63
CA THR A 287 10.58 -23.21 0.87
C THR A 287 10.96 -22.53 -0.43
N LEU A 288 10.48 -21.31 -0.65
CA LEU A 288 10.83 -20.46 -1.77
C LEU A 288 11.57 -19.23 -1.25
N LEU A 289 12.81 -19.04 -1.69
CA LEU A 289 13.57 -17.83 -1.39
C LEU A 289 13.49 -16.86 -2.56
N MET A 290 13.24 -15.59 -2.28
CA MET A 290 13.32 -14.52 -3.26
C MET A 290 14.02 -13.30 -2.69
N ALA A 291 14.57 -12.48 -3.58
CA ALA A 291 15.24 -11.24 -3.21
C ALA A 291 15.34 -10.28 -4.40
N PRO A 292 15.30 -8.96 -4.19
CA PRO A 292 15.67 -8.01 -5.23
C PRO A 292 17.09 -8.28 -5.79
N ARG A 293 17.34 -7.96 -7.06
CA ARG A 293 18.65 -8.24 -7.72
C ARG A 293 19.86 -7.65 -7.00
N TRP A 294 19.69 -6.54 -6.27
CA TRP A 294 20.76 -5.86 -5.55
C TRP A 294 21.07 -6.45 -4.17
N VAL A 295 20.17 -7.26 -3.61
CA VAL A 295 20.38 -7.82 -2.28
C VAL A 295 21.44 -8.92 -2.38
N THR A 296 22.39 -8.93 -1.46
CA THR A 296 23.30 -10.07 -1.30
C THR A 296 22.87 -10.83 -0.05
N PRO A 297 22.29 -12.04 -0.18
CA PRO A 297 21.94 -12.88 0.95
C PRO A 297 23.16 -13.20 1.83
N PRO A 298 22.96 -13.47 3.12
CA PRO A 298 24.01 -13.95 4.01
C PRO A 298 24.69 -15.22 3.49
N PHE A 299 25.95 -15.44 3.88
CA PHE A 299 26.79 -16.55 3.41
C PHE A 299 26.09 -17.92 3.52
N ASP A 300 25.41 -18.21 4.62
CA ASP A 300 24.72 -19.49 4.84
C ASP A 300 23.55 -19.75 3.87
N LEU A 301 23.01 -18.70 3.24
CA LEU A 301 22.01 -18.80 2.17
C LEU A 301 22.63 -18.78 0.76
N GLY A 302 23.96 -18.67 0.65
CA GLY A 302 24.67 -18.54 -0.63
C GLY A 302 24.54 -19.75 -1.55
N HIS A 303 24.32 -20.94 -0.97
CA HIS A 303 24.09 -22.18 -1.72
C HIS A 303 22.62 -22.43 -2.05
N ALA A 304 21.70 -21.65 -1.46
CA ALA A 304 20.28 -21.80 -1.69
C ALA A 304 19.86 -21.17 -3.02
N THR A 305 18.85 -21.74 -3.69
CA THR A 305 18.32 -21.17 -4.93
C THR A 305 17.42 -19.96 -4.61
N VAL A 306 17.99 -18.75 -4.69
CA VAL A 306 17.25 -17.50 -4.48
C VAL A 306 16.74 -16.93 -5.80
N LYS A 307 15.42 -16.77 -5.91
CA LYS A 307 14.75 -16.16 -7.05
C LYS A 307 14.93 -14.64 -7.05
N ARG A 308 15.64 -14.14 -8.07
CA ARG A 308 16.01 -12.71 -8.18
C ARG A 308 15.02 -11.95 -9.03
N TYR A 309 14.46 -10.87 -8.49
CA TYR A 309 13.51 -10.02 -9.20
C TYR A 309 13.98 -8.56 -9.24
N GLU A 310 13.53 -7.84 -10.25
CA GLU A 310 13.83 -6.42 -10.44
C GLU A 310 12.66 -5.58 -9.95
N ARG A 311 12.95 -4.48 -9.23
CA ARG A 311 11.95 -3.53 -8.74
C ARG A 311 12.53 -2.15 -8.47
N GLY A 312 11.68 -1.13 -8.35
CA GLY A 312 12.02 0.13 -7.69
C GLY A 312 11.94 0.03 -6.16
N MET A 313 12.51 1.00 -5.45
CA MET A 313 12.48 1.03 -3.97
C MET A 313 11.08 1.32 -3.42
N ARG A 314 10.43 2.37 -3.95
CA ARG A 314 9.11 2.84 -3.48
C ARG A 314 7.93 2.30 -4.27
N ARG A 315 8.16 1.93 -5.53
CA ARG A 315 7.13 1.43 -6.46
C ARG A 315 7.68 0.29 -7.30
N ILE A 316 6.79 -0.61 -7.70
CA ILE A 316 7.05 -1.62 -8.73
C ILE A 316 6.28 -1.21 -9.97
N SER A 317 6.98 -1.01 -11.08
CA SER A 317 6.32 -0.72 -12.35
C SER A 317 5.56 -1.92 -12.89
N ASP A 318 4.62 -1.70 -13.81
CA ASP A 318 3.83 -2.77 -14.41
C ASP A 318 4.71 -3.83 -15.07
N ARG A 319 5.75 -3.37 -15.80
CA ARG A 319 6.75 -4.25 -16.42
C ARG A 319 7.51 -5.07 -15.38
N GLN A 320 7.93 -4.45 -14.28
CA GLN A 320 8.61 -5.15 -13.18
C GLN A 320 7.68 -6.17 -12.51
N ALA A 321 6.41 -5.83 -12.32
CA ALA A 321 5.40 -6.73 -11.76
C ALA A 321 5.20 -7.96 -12.65
N VAL A 322 4.95 -7.75 -13.94
CA VAL A 322 4.79 -8.83 -14.94
C VAL A 322 6.04 -9.70 -15.01
N ALA A 323 7.23 -9.10 -15.05
CA ALA A 323 8.49 -9.84 -15.06
C ALA A 323 8.68 -10.67 -13.78
N GLY A 324 8.37 -10.11 -12.61
CA GLY A 324 8.43 -10.81 -11.32
C GLY A 324 7.48 -12.02 -11.27
N ILE A 325 6.23 -11.84 -11.70
CA ILE A 325 5.24 -12.93 -11.78
C ILE A 325 5.71 -14.04 -12.71
N ARG A 326 6.17 -13.69 -13.93
CA ARG A 326 6.71 -14.67 -14.90
C ARG A 326 7.90 -15.45 -14.35
N MET A 327 8.76 -14.77 -13.59
CA MET A 327 9.95 -15.39 -13.00
C MET A 327 9.60 -16.38 -11.87
N LEU A 328 8.60 -16.08 -11.05
CA LEU A 328 8.19 -16.92 -9.92
C LEU A 328 7.32 -18.11 -10.33
N ARG A 329 6.48 -17.96 -11.36
CA ARG A 329 5.50 -18.97 -11.80
C ARG A 329 6.08 -20.38 -12.00
N PRO A 330 7.24 -20.58 -12.68
CA PRO A 330 7.82 -21.92 -12.84
C PRO A 330 8.21 -22.58 -11.51
N ALA A 331 8.70 -21.79 -10.54
CA ALA A 331 9.13 -22.29 -9.24
C ALA A 331 7.94 -22.76 -8.39
N LEU A 332 6.78 -22.11 -8.54
CA LEU A 332 5.54 -22.45 -7.84
C LEU A 332 4.82 -23.65 -8.46
N ARG A 333 4.95 -23.84 -9.78
CA ARG A 333 4.36 -24.99 -10.50
C ARG A 333 5.18 -26.27 -10.40
N ALA A 334 6.47 -26.17 -10.12
CA ALA A 334 7.30 -27.35 -9.93
C ALA A 334 6.79 -28.14 -8.71
N SER A 335 6.22 -29.33 -8.94
CA SER A 335 5.86 -30.24 -7.85
C SER A 335 7.12 -30.52 -7.03
N LYS A 336 7.13 -30.06 -5.77
CA LYS A 336 8.31 -30.13 -4.88
C LYS A 336 8.79 -31.57 -4.71
N ARG A 337 9.76 -31.98 -5.54
CA ARG A 337 10.44 -33.26 -5.43
C ARG A 337 11.81 -32.99 -4.81
N GLY A 338 11.94 -33.30 -3.52
CA GLY A 338 13.22 -33.25 -2.80
C GLY A 338 13.25 -32.26 -1.63
N THR A 339 14.31 -32.37 -0.85
CA THR A 339 14.63 -31.51 0.30
C THR A 339 15.16 -30.16 -0.21
N ASP A 340 14.56 -29.05 0.23
CA ASP A 340 15.03 -27.68 -0.04
C ASP A 340 15.63 -26.99 1.21
N SER A 341 15.50 -27.62 2.38
CA SER A 341 16.13 -27.13 3.60
C SER A 341 17.60 -27.54 3.70
N PRO A 342 18.53 -26.60 3.97
CA PRO A 342 19.95 -26.91 4.20
C PRO A 342 20.17 -27.77 5.45
N VAL A 343 19.34 -27.60 6.49
CA VAL A 343 19.43 -28.41 7.73
C VAL A 343 19.18 -29.88 7.42
N TRP A 344 18.15 -30.15 6.62
CA TRP A 344 17.74 -31.50 6.26
C TRP A 344 18.63 -32.13 5.19
N ALA A 345 19.27 -31.32 4.35
CA ALA A 345 20.28 -31.80 3.42
C ALA A 345 21.51 -32.36 4.16
N VAL A 346 21.89 -31.73 5.28
CA VAL A 346 22.99 -32.19 6.14
C VAL A 346 22.56 -33.33 7.07
N PHE A 347 21.33 -33.25 7.62
CA PHE A 347 20.79 -34.23 8.56
C PHE A 347 19.54 -34.92 7.98
N PRO A 348 19.70 -35.87 7.03
CA PRO A 348 18.58 -36.47 6.30
C PRO A 348 17.70 -37.41 7.16
N LEU A 349 18.13 -37.73 8.39
CA LEU A 349 17.41 -38.59 9.34
C LEU A 349 16.51 -37.80 10.30
N LEU A 350 16.43 -36.47 10.18
CA LEU A 350 15.49 -35.69 10.98
C LEU A 350 14.04 -36.11 10.66
N GLU A 351 13.14 -35.91 11.63
CA GLU A 351 11.70 -36.08 11.44
C GLU A 351 11.00 -34.72 11.50
N PRO A 352 9.95 -34.49 10.67
CA PRO A 352 9.32 -33.18 10.61
C PRO A 352 8.72 -32.85 11.96
N VAL A 353 8.94 -31.62 12.44
CA VAL A 353 8.41 -31.19 13.74
C VAL A 353 6.89 -31.22 13.67
N ARG A 354 6.29 -32.06 14.52
CA ARG A 354 4.85 -32.11 14.73
C ARG A 354 4.51 -31.19 15.87
N LEU A 355 3.76 -30.14 15.58
CA LEU A 355 3.21 -29.31 16.64
C LEU A 355 2.19 -30.12 17.46
N PRO A 356 2.07 -29.86 18.78
CA PRO A 356 0.97 -30.40 19.56
C PRO A 356 -0.37 -30.13 18.87
N SER A 357 -1.37 -30.98 19.06
CA SER A 357 -2.74 -30.66 18.64
C SER A 357 -3.16 -29.39 19.38
N ASP A 358 -3.12 -28.25 18.68
CA ASP A 358 -3.45 -26.95 19.26
C ASP A 358 -4.81 -27.03 19.93
N HIS A 359 -4.88 -26.60 21.19
CA HIS A 359 -6.15 -26.58 21.93
C HIS A 359 -7.20 -25.68 21.26
N ASP A 360 -6.81 -24.78 20.33
CA ASP A 360 -7.74 -23.92 19.60
C ASP A 360 -7.38 -23.68 18.11
N ALA A 361 -7.15 -24.73 17.32
CA ALA A 361 -6.97 -24.58 15.86
C ALA A 361 -8.12 -23.78 15.19
N ALA A 362 -9.34 -23.91 15.74
CA ALA A 362 -10.50 -23.12 15.33
C ALA A 362 -10.31 -21.62 15.59
N LEU A 363 -9.80 -21.23 16.76
CA LEU A 363 -9.51 -19.82 17.08
C LEU A 363 -8.43 -19.27 16.13
N ILE A 364 -7.34 -20.00 15.93
CA ILE A 364 -6.26 -19.60 15.01
C ILE A 364 -6.81 -19.32 13.61
N ASN A 365 -7.69 -20.19 13.11
CA ASN A 365 -8.34 -20.01 11.82
C ASN A 365 -9.23 -18.77 11.78
N ARG A 366 -10.05 -18.52 12.82
CA ARG A 366 -10.90 -17.31 12.92
C ARG A 366 -10.06 -16.02 12.96
N LEU A 367 -9.00 -15.99 13.78
CA LEU A 367 -8.10 -14.83 13.86
C LEU A 367 -7.35 -14.58 12.55
N THR A 368 -6.94 -15.64 11.86
CA THR A 368 -6.30 -15.55 10.54
C THR A 368 -7.29 -15.01 9.50
N HIS A 369 -8.55 -15.45 9.54
CA HIS A 369 -9.61 -14.94 8.67
C HIS A 369 -9.82 -13.43 8.86
N HIS A 370 -9.97 -12.96 10.10
CA HIS A 370 -10.10 -11.52 10.37
C HIS A 370 -8.90 -10.72 9.87
N THR A 371 -7.68 -11.22 10.09
CA THR A 371 -6.45 -10.55 9.61
C THR A 371 -6.44 -10.43 8.08
N GLU A 372 -6.86 -11.49 7.38
CA GLU A 372 -6.99 -11.52 5.92
C GLU A 372 -8.02 -10.52 5.40
N GLU A 373 -9.15 -10.36 6.09
CA GLU A 373 -10.21 -9.41 5.71
C GLU A 373 -9.81 -7.97 5.96
N ILE A 374 -9.15 -7.70 7.09
CA ILE A 374 -8.61 -6.37 7.43
C ILE A 374 -7.60 -5.93 6.36
N SER A 375 -6.67 -6.82 5.99
CA SER A 375 -5.68 -6.53 4.94
C SER A 375 -6.36 -6.24 3.61
N LEU A 376 -7.33 -7.07 3.19
CA LEU A 376 -8.03 -6.87 1.93
C LEU A 376 -8.81 -5.55 1.91
N ALA A 377 -9.52 -5.22 2.98
CA ALA A 377 -10.25 -3.97 3.09
C ALA A 377 -9.30 -2.76 3.05
N ALA A 378 -8.14 -2.85 3.71
CA ALA A 378 -7.11 -1.80 3.66
C ALA A 378 -6.52 -1.63 2.26
N ASP A 379 -6.20 -2.73 1.57
CA ASP A 379 -5.65 -2.73 0.19
C ASP A 379 -6.67 -2.17 -0.83
N LEU A 380 -7.97 -2.36 -0.59
CA LEU A 380 -9.07 -1.79 -1.38
C LEU A 380 -9.46 -0.36 -0.96
N HIS A 381 -8.81 0.21 0.07
CA HIS A 381 -9.19 1.49 0.66
C HIS A 381 -10.67 1.56 1.15
N ASP A 382 -11.23 0.43 1.59
CA ASP A 382 -12.63 0.28 1.98
C ASP A 382 -12.84 0.47 3.49
N ALA A 383 -13.03 1.73 3.89
CA ALA A 383 -13.25 2.10 5.29
C ALA A 383 -14.59 1.63 5.86
N GLU A 384 -15.60 1.36 5.02
CA GLU A 384 -16.90 0.85 5.46
C GLU A 384 -16.80 -0.65 5.77
N ARG A 385 -16.08 -1.43 4.93
CA ARG A 385 -15.78 -2.83 5.25
C ARG A 385 -14.98 -2.97 6.54
N LEU A 386 -13.99 -2.09 6.79
CA LEU A 386 -13.28 -2.06 8.06
C LEU A 386 -14.21 -1.78 9.27
N ALA A 387 -15.21 -0.91 9.10
CA ALA A 387 -16.21 -0.67 10.14
C ALA A 387 -17.11 -1.89 10.37
N GLY A 388 -17.50 -2.60 9.31
CA GLY A 388 -18.24 -3.87 9.40
C GLY A 388 -17.46 -4.95 10.16
N ILE A 389 -16.17 -5.12 9.83
CA ILE A 389 -15.29 -6.07 10.55
C ILE A 389 -15.14 -5.66 12.02
N THR A 390 -15.08 -4.36 12.32
CA THR A 390 -15.03 -3.86 13.71
C THR A 390 -16.24 -4.34 14.51
N ALA A 391 -17.45 -4.20 13.96
CA ALA A 391 -18.68 -4.65 14.62
C ALA A 391 -18.66 -6.16 14.87
N GLN A 392 -18.25 -6.95 13.87
CA GLN A 392 -18.13 -8.40 14.00
C GLN A 392 -17.14 -8.80 15.11
N VAL A 393 -15.95 -8.19 15.15
CA VAL A 393 -14.92 -8.47 16.16
C VAL A 393 -15.37 -8.08 17.58
N GLN A 394 -16.21 -7.04 17.70
CA GLN A 394 -16.76 -6.61 18.99
C GLN A 394 -17.84 -7.57 19.51
N GLU A 395 -18.66 -8.14 18.62
CA GLU A 395 -19.74 -9.07 18.95
C GLU A 395 -19.23 -10.51 19.16
N GLU A 396 -18.17 -10.91 18.47
CA GLU A 396 -17.63 -12.28 18.55
C GLU A 396 -16.97 -12.59 19.90
N GLU A 397 -17.19 -13.82 20.39
CA GLU A 397 -16.51 -14.35 21.57
C GLU A 397 -15.05 -14.72 21.25
N LEU A 398 -14.15 -13.78 21.56
CA LEU A 398 -12.71 -13.89 21.36
C LEU A 398 -11.99 -13.61 22.68
N PRO A 399 -10.81 -14.19 22.93
CA PRO A 399 -9.96 -13.77 24.04
C PRO A 399 -9.67 -12.26 23.94
N ASP A 400 -9.74 -11.55 25.06
CA ASP A 400 -9.56 -10.09 25.12
C ASP A 400 -8.28 -9.61 24.42
N SER A 401 -7.17 -10.35 24.57
CA SER A 401 -5.90 -10.03 23.92
C SER A 401 -6.01 -10.06 22.39
N SER A 402 -6.73 -11.06 21.85
CA SER A 402 -6.94 -11.23 20.41
C SER A 402 -7.89 -10.18 19.86
N ARG A 403 -8.98 -9.88 20.59
CA ARG A 403 -9.90 -8.79 20.22
C ARG A 403 -9.19 -7.45 20.14
N ARG A 404 -8.39 -7.10 21.16
CA ARG A 404 -7.60 -5.85 21.18
C ARG A 404 -6.61 -5.80 20.02
N ALA A 405 -5.95 -6.91 19.69
CA ALA A 405 -5.03 -6.98 18.56
C ALA A 405 -5.71 -6.68 17.21
N LEU A 406 -6.89 -7.25 16.97
CA LEU A 406 -7.66 -6.99 15.75
C LEU A 406 -8.14 -5.55 15.68
N LEU A 407 -8.67 -5.01 16.78
CA LEU A 407 -9.11 -3.60 16.85
C LEU A 407 -7.94 -2.62 16.64
N GLU A 408 -6.75 -2.93 17.16
CA GLU A 408 -5.53 -2.16 16.90
C GLU A 408 -5.19 -2.15 15.41
N GLN A 409 -5.19 -3.32 14.75
CA GLN A 409 -4.92 -3.43 13.32
C GLN A 409 -5.93 -2.62 12.48
N ILE A 410 -7.22 -2.70 12.82
CA ILE A 410 -8.27 -1.93 12.14
C ILE A 410 -8.07 -0.43 12.36
N GLY A 411 -7.80 0.00 13.60
CA GLY A 411 -7.54 1.39 13.93
C GLY A 411 -6.34 1.96 13.16
N LEU A 412 -5.24 1.20 13.10
CA LEU A 412 -4.05 1.56 12.33
C LEU A 412 -4.33 1.65 10.82
N ALA A 413 -5.12 0.71 10.27
CA ALA A 413 -5.54 0.74 8.88
C ALA A 413 -6.38 1.99 8.56
N LEU A 414 -7.37 2.31 9.41
CA LEU A 414 -8.20 3.51 9.25
C LEU A 414 -7.39 4.80 9.30
N VAL A 415 -6.42 4.91 10.21
CA VAL A 415 -5.52 6.08 10.26
C VAL A 415 -4.70 6.18 8.97
N THR A 416 -4.22 5.05 8.43
CA THR A 416 -3.47 5.00 7.17
C THR A 416 -4.31 5.43 5.97
N LEU A 417 -5.61 5.12 5.98
CA LEU A 417 -6.58 5.55 4.96
C LEU A 417 -7.02 7.01 5.12
N GLY A 418 -6.54 7.73 6.13
CA GLY A 418 -6.94 9.11 6.42
C GLY A 418 -8.29 9.24 7.15
N CYS A 419 -8.91 8.13 7.56
CA CYS A 419 -10.11 8.11 8.40
C CYS A 419 -9.75 8.35 9.88
N LEU A 420 -9.13 9.50 10.16
CA LEU A 420 -8.46 9.78 11.44
C LEU A 420 -9.41 9.68 12.63
N GLU A 421 -10.65 10.15 12.50
CA GLU A 421 -11.62 10.10 13.60
C GLU A 421 -12.07 8.68 13.93
N LYS A 422 -12.43 7.88 12.91
CA LYS A 422 -12.77 6.45 13.10
C LYS A 422 -11.59 5.69 13.71
N GLY A 423 -10.38 5.92 13.19
CA GLY A 423 -9.15 5.33 13.73
C GLY A 423 -8.89 5.74 15.18
N ARG A 424 -9.04 7.03 15.52
CA ARG A 424 -8.88 7.56 16.88
C ARG A 424 -9.83 6.90 17.87
N ILE A 425 -11.11 6.75 17.52
CA ILE A 425 -12.12 6.13 18.38
C ILE A 425 -11.73 4.70 18.75
N LEU A 426 -11.17 3.93 17.81
CA LEU A 426 -10.71 2.57 18.08
C LEU A 426 -9.40 2.53 18.86
N LEU A 427 -8.44 3.41 18.53
CA LEU A 427 -7.13 3.40 19.16
C LEU A 427 -7.13 4.00 20.57
N ALA A 428 -8.01 4.97 20.89
CA ALA A 428 -8.06 5.64 22.18
C ALA A 428 -8.12 4.68 23.39
N PRO A 429 -9.11 3.76 23.51
CA PRO A 429 -9.18 2.87 24.65
C PRO A 429 -7.98 1.91 24.75
N LEU A 430 -7.37 1.55 23.61
CA LEU A 430 -6.18 0.70 23.57
C LEU A 430 -4.94 1.46 24.04
N ALA A 431 -4.78 2.71 23.59
CA ALA A 431 -3.69 3.60 23.95
C ALA A 431 -3.74 4.04 25.42
N GLU A 432 -4.94 4.15 26.00
CA GLU A 432 -5.16 4.43 27.42
C GLU A 432 -4.86 3.20 28.29
N ALA A 433 -5.21 2.00 27.82
CA ALA A 433 -4.94 0.74 28.52
C ALA A 433 -3.45 0.35 28.50
N ASP A 434 -2.68 0.76 27.48
CA ASP A 434 -1.24 0.50 27.35
C ASP A 434 -0.41 1.45 28.24
N ILE A 435 -0.50 1.25 29.56
CA ILE A 435 0.20 2.06 30.56
C ILE A 435 1.73 1.92 30.53
N SER A 436 2.24 0.81 29.99
CA SER A 436 3.67 0.55 29.82
C SER A 436 4.21 1.14 28.52
N PHE A 437 3.35 1.66 27.64
CA PHE A 437 3.72 2.19 26.33
C PHE A 437 4.51 1.17 25.50
N ALA A 438 4.19 -0.13 25.65
CA ALA A 438 4.90 -1.19 24.95
C ALA A 438 4.56 -1.20 23.46
N ARG A 439 3.41 -0.63 23.07
CA ARG A 439 2.92 -0.61 21.70
C ARG A 439 3.29 0.72 21.00
N VAL A 440 4.59 0.93 20.80
CA VAL A 440 5.18 2.19 20.28
C VAL A 440 4.45 2.73 19.04
N ARG A 441 4.26 1.89 18.01
CA ARG A 441 3.61 2.30 16.75
C ARG A 441 2.15 2.72 16.97
N MET A 442 1.41 2.02 17.82
CA MET A 442 0.02 2.35 18.14
C MET A 442 -0.07 3.68 18.90
N GLN A 443 0.83 3.91 19.87
CA GLN A 443 0.93 5.18 20.60
C GLN A 443 1.25 6.35 19.67
N GLN A 444 2.22 6.19 18.77
CA GLN A 444 2.59 7.21 17.77
C GLN A 444 1.40 7.53 16.84
N ARG A 445 0.67 6.52 16.37
CA ARG A 445 -0.47 6.72 15.46
C ARG A 445 -1.67 7.31 16.18
N TYR A 446 -1.90 6.96 17.44
CA TYR A 446 -2.92 7.63 18.25
C TYR A 446 -2.57 9.11 18.46
N ALA A 447 -1.34 9.43 18.85
CA ALA A 447 -0.88 10.82 18.97
C ALA A 447 -1.03 11.59 17.65
N PHE A 448 -0.69 10.96 16.51
CA PHE A 448 -0.91 11.54 15.19
C PHE A 448 -2.37 11.94 14.94
N THR A 449 -3.35 11.14 15.40
CA THR A 449 -4.78 11.51 15.29
C THR A 449 -5.14 12.71 16.16
N LEU A 450 -4.54 12.86 17.35
CA LEU A 450 -4.74 14.03 18.22
C LEU A 450 -4.19 15.31 17.59
N ILE A 451 -2.99 15.23 17.01
CA ILE A 451 -2.32 16.35 16.32
C ILE A 451 -3.18 16.91 15.18
N HIS A 452 -3.94 16.05 14.50
CA HIS A 452 -4.78 16.39 13.35
C HIS A 452 -6.26 16.57 13.69
N ARG A 453 -6.62 16.49 14.98
CA ARG A 453 -8.01 16.56 15.40
C ARG A 453 -8.56 17.99 15.20
N PRO A 454 -9.67 18.16 14.46
CA PRO A 454 -10.32 19.46 14.33
C PRO A 454 -10.99 19.86 15.66
N GLY A 455 -11.17 21.16 15.86
CA GLY A 455 -11.81 21.72 17.04
C GLY A 455 -11.67 23.24 17.07
N THR A 456 -12.29 23.87 18.06
CA THR A 456 -12.02 25.28 18.40
C THR A 456 -10.53 25.46 18.74
N PRO A 457 -9.99 26.70 18.71
CA PRO A 457 -8.60 26.92 19.07
C PRO A 457 -8.21 26.37 20.46
N ALA A 458 -9.07 26.55 21.47
CA ALA A 458 -8.85 26.02 22.81
C ALA A 458 -8.81 24.48 22.84
N GLU A 459 -9.75 23.81 22.16
CA GLU A 459 -9.76 22.35 22.05
C GLU A 459 -8.52 21.83 21.31
N ARG A 460 -8.12 22.52 20.23
CA ARG A 460 -6.93 22.15 19.48
C ARG A 460 -5.65 22.26 20.31
N LEU A 461 -5.48 23.32 21.09
CA LEU A 461 -4.34 23.44 22.00
C LEU A 461 -4.34 22.31 23.04
N ALA A 462 -5.51 21.93 23.56
CA ALA A 462 -5.63 20.79 24.47
C ALA A 462 -5.23 19.46 23.80
N TYR A 463 -5.72 19.17 22.59
CA TYR A 463 -5.36 17.95 21.86
C TYR A 463 -3.88 17.86 21.51
N LEU A 464 -3.27 19.00 21.15
CA LEU A 464 -1.84 19.07 20.86
C LEU A 464 -1.01 18.81 22.12
N LYS A 465 -1.41 19.40 23.25
CA LYS A 465 -0.78 19.14 24.55
C LYS A 465 -0.90 17.67 24.94
N ASP A 466 -2.07 17.06 24.79
CA ASP A 466 -2.28 15.63 25.09
C ASP A 466 -1.38 14.73 24.22
N ALA A 467 -1.18 15.11 22.94
CA ALA A 467 -0.26 14.40 22.05
C ALA A 467 1.19 14.55 22.51
N GLU A 468 1.61 15.76 22.89
CA GLU A 468 2.96 16.03 23.39
C GLU A 468 3.26 15.27 24.69
N ASP A 469 2.39 15.34 25.69
CA ASP A 469 2.56 14.67 26.98
C ASP A 469 2.69 13.15 26.79
N ARG A 470 1.89 12.58 25.87
CA ARG A 470 1.96 11.16 25.50
C ARG A 470 3.28 10.79 24.82
N LEU A 471 3.70 11.59 23.84
CA LEU A 471 4.92 11.31 23.08
C LEU A 471 6.19 11.51 23.93
N GLN A 472 6.19 12.47 24.86
CA GLN A 472 7.26 12.64 25.83
C GLN A 472 7.40 11.42 26.74
N ARG A 473 6.27 10.87 27.23
CA ARG A 473 6.29 9.63 28.01
C ARG A 473 6.77 8.44 27.18
N LEU A 474 6.40 8.38 25.90
CA LEU A 474 6.85 7.34 24.99
C LEU A 474 8.37 7.40 24.79
N ASP A 475 8.93 8.59 24.54
CA ASP A 475 10.38 8.80 24.39
C ASP A 475 11.15 8.46 25.67
N ALA A 476 10.63 8.83 26.85
CA ALA A 476 11.28 8.48 28.12
C ALA A 476 11.43 6.96 28.35
N LEU A 477 10.56 6.14 27.74
CA LEU A 477 10.60 4.67 27.84
C LEU A 477 11.30 4.02 26.64
N HIS A 478 11.26 4.67 25.47
CA HIS A 478 11.82 4.19 24.21
C HIS A 478 12.56 5.35 23.51
N PRO A 479 13.76 5.71 24.01
CA PRO A 479 14.49 6.88 23.52
C PRO A 479 15.01 6.69 22.10
N ASP A 480 15.53 7.78 21.53
CA ASP A 480 16.22 7.80 20.23
C ASP A 480 15.31 7.48 19.02
N SER A 481 14.01 7.77 19.12
CA SER A 481 13.07 7.61 18.01
C SER A 481 12.86 8.92 17.23
N SER A 482 13.45 9.01 16.03
CA SER A 482 13.23 10.15 15.11
C SER A 482 11.73 10.38 14.81
N GLU A 483 10.94 9.31 14.67
CA GLU A 483 9.48 9.43 14.44
C GLU A 483 8.77 10.06 15.64
N THR A 484 9.08 9.63 16.87
CA THR A 484 8.49 10.20 18.10
C THR A 484 8.84 11.69 18.23
N TRP A 485 10.11 12.05 18.04
CA TRP A 485 10.56 13.44 18.05
C TRP A 485 9.97 14.29 16.92
N GLY A 486 9.83 13.72 15.73
CA GLY A 486 9.16 14.37 14.60
C GLY A 486 7.68 14.67 14.89
N LEU A 487 6.97 13.76 15.57
CA LEU A 487 5.59 13.98 16.00
C LEU A 487 5.49 15.01 17.13
N LEU A 488 6.43 15.02 18.09
CA LEU A 488 6.54 16.05 19.12
C LEU A 488 6.71 17.43 18.50
N GLY A 489 7.67 17.56 17.56
CA GLY A 489 7.89 18.78 16.80
C GLY A 489 6.65 19.20 16.02
N SER A 490 5.94 18.25 15.39
CA SER A 490 4.70 18.57 14.66
C SER A 490 3.58 19.07 15.57
N ALA A 491 3.45 18.53 16.78
CA ALA A 491 2.45 18.98 17.75
C ALA A 491 2.78 20.39 18.25
N ALA A 492 4.02 20.60 18.70
CA ALA A 492 4.49 21.89 19.19
C ALA A 492 4.44 22.98 18.12
N LYS A 493 4.85 22.67 16.88
CA LYS A 493 4.79 23.61 15.75
C LYS A 493 3.36 24.03 15.42
N ARG A 494 2.40 23.09 15.45
CA ARG A 494 0.98 23.41 15.25
C ARG A 494 0.40 24.26 16.39
N ALA A 495 0.89 24.07 17.61
CA ALA A 495 0.53 24.92 18.73
C ALA A 495 1.10 26.34 18.56
N PHE A 496 2.34 26.44 18.06
CA PHE A 496 2.96 27.72 17.69
C PHE A 496 2.17 28.45 16.60
N GLU A 497 1.85 27.78 15.48
CA GLU A 497 1.04 28.34 14.39
C GLU A 497 -0.28 28.92 14.90
N LEU A 498 -0.96 28.17 15.78
CA LEU A 498 -2.25 28.58 16.34
C LEU A 498 -2.11 29.75 17.32
N ALA A 499 -1.17 29.67 18.25
CA ALA A 499 -0.90 30.74 19.22
C ALA A 499 -0.45 32.03 18.53
N LEU A 500 0.38 31.93 17.48
CA LEU A 500 0.83 33.07 16.68
C LEU A 500 -0.35 33.74 15.96
N GLY A 501 -1.22 32.96 15.30
CA GLY A 501 -2.41 33.50 14.62
C GLY A 501 -3.42 34.17 15.57
N LEU A 502 -3.42 33.78 16.85
CA LEU A 502 -4.24 34.39 17.90
C LEU A 502 -3.55 35.58 18.61
N GLY A 503 -2.27 35.83 18.32
CA GLY A 503 -1.48 36.83 19.03
C GLY A 503 -1.20 36.49 20.50
N GLU A 504 -1.20 35.19 20.85
CA GLU A 504 -0.92 34.75 22.22
C GLU A 504 0.58 34.80 22.55
N LYS A 505 0.90 35.19 23.80
CA LYS A 505 2.28 35.19 24.30
C LYS A 505 2.89 33.78 24.41
N SER A 506 2.05 32.75 24.45
CA SER A 506 2.43 31.33 24.45
C SER A 506 3.11 30.90 23.15
N ALA A 507 3.02 31.67 22.06
CA ALA A 507 3.63 31.34 20.78
C ALA A 507 5.13 31.03 20.90
N LEU A 508 5.89 31.86 21.63
CA LEU A 508 7.32 31.65 21.86
C LEU A 508 7.61 30.33 22.58
N TYR A 509 6.80 29.99 23.59
CA TYR A 509 6.94 28.73 24.33
C TYR A 509 6.77 27.51 23.43
N HIS A 510 5.79 27.55 22.52
CA HIS A 510 5.56 26.45 21.58
C HIS A 510 6.65 26.40 20.48
N LEU A 511 7.16 27.55 20.05
CA LEU A 511 8.28 27.63 19.10
C LEU A 511 9.54 26.98 19.69
N ASP A 512 9.88 27.27 20.95
CA ASP A 512 11.03 26.66 21.62
C ASP A 512 10.91 25.13 21.70
N ARG A 513 9.74 24.63 22.12
CA ARG A 513 9.47 23.19 22.16
C ARG A 513 9.58 22.53 20.79
N ALA A 514 9.10 23.21 19.74
CA ALA A 514 9.16 22.68 18.38
C ALA A 514 10.60 22.62 17.87
N VAL A 515 11.40 23.67 18.10
CA VAL A 515 12.84 23.68 17.77
C VAL A 515 13.56 22.55 18.47
N ASP A 516 13.39 22.40 19.79
CA ASP A 516 14.07 21.36 20.55
C ASP A 516 13.68 19.95 20.08
N ALA A 517 12.38 19.70 19.87
CA ALA A 517 11.92 18.40 19.40
C ALA A 517 12.46 18.05 18.01
N TYR A 518 12.44 18.98 17.05
CA TYR A 518 12.96 18.70 15.72
C TYR A 518 14.48 18.54 15.69
N ARG A 519 15.22 19.28 16.52
CA ARG A 519 16.67 19.09 16.71
C ARG A 519 16.97 17.70 17.27
N SER A 520 16.25 17.26 18.30
CA SER A 520 16.37 15.90 18.85
C SER A 520 16.05 14.83 17.82
N GLY A 521 15.01 15.01 17.01
CA GLY A 521 14.67 14.09 15.93
C GLY A 521 15.77 13.98 14.87
N MET A 522 16.34 15.11 14.46
CA MET A 522 17.46 15.15 13.54
C MET A 522 18.72 14.47 14.13
N ALA A 523 18.98 14.65 15.43
CA ALA A 523 20.11 14.03 16.10
C ALA A 523 19.93 12.50 16.22
N ALA A 524 18.71 12.03 16.49
CA ALA A 524 18.38 10.61 16.60
C ALA A 524 18.55 9.86 15.27
N ASP A 525 18.20 10.49 14.14
CA ASP A 525 18.43 9.94 12.80
C ASP A 525 18.74 11.06 11.78
N PRO A 526 20.03 11.41 11.57
CA PRO A 526 20.43 12.42 10.59
C PRO A 526 20.05 12.08 9.14
N GLY A 527 19.69 10.83 8.87
CA GLY A 527 19.19 10.38 7.58
C GLY A 527 17.70 10.67 7.35
N ASP A 528 16.96 11.04 8.41
CA ASP A 528 15.61 11.58 8.36
C ASP A 528 15.64 13.09 8.08
N HIS A 529 15.33 13.49 6.86
CA HIS A 529 15.34 14.91 6.51
C HIS A 529 14.11 15.65 7.06
N TYR A 530 13.02 14.98 7.43
CA TYR A 530 11.80 15.66 7.86
C TYR A 530 12.00 16.47 9.15
N PRO A 531 12.58 15.92 10.24
CA PRO A 531 12.93 16.72 11.40
C PRO A 531 13.96 17.81 11.06
N GLY A 532 14.96 17.50 10.24
CA GLY A 532 16.03 18.44 9.87
C GLY A 532 15.53 19.69 9.14
N VAL A 533 14.65 19.56 8.14
CA VAL A 533 14.08 20.70 7.42
C VAL A 533 13.26 21.59 8.36
N ASN A 534 12.48 20.99 9.26
CA ASN A 534 11.70 21.77 10.23
C ASN A 534 12.57 22.41 11.32
N ALA A 535 13.64 21.74 11.78
CA ALA A 535 14.61 22.32 12.71
C ALA A 535 15.27 23.55 12.09
N LEU A 536 15.77 23.44 10.85
CA LEU A 536 16.32 24.55 10.08
C LEU A 536 15.33 25.72 9.99
N ALA A 537 14.09 25.43 9.55
CA ALA A 537 13.06 26.43 9.34
C ALA A 537 12.77 27.21 10.64
N LEU A 538 12.57 26.50 11.75
CA LEU A 538 12.18 27.10 13.02
C LEU A 538 13.34 27.76 13.75
N LEU A 539 14.58 27.24 13.65
CA LEU A 539 15.79 27.93 14.13
C LEU A 539 15.92 29.29 13.44
N ARG A 540 15.81 29.32 12.10
CA ARG A 540 15.87 30.58 11.36
C ARG A 540 14.75 31.53 11.77
N VAL A 541 13.49 31.06 11.81
CA VAL A 541 12.34 31.89 12.21
C VAL A 541 12.55 32.45 13.62
N ARG A 542 12.99 31.63 14.57
CA ARG A 542 13.26 32.07 15.94
C ARG A 542 14.38 33.10 16.00
N GLY A 543 15.47 32.83 15.27
CA GLY A 543 16.64 33.70 15.17
C GLY A 543 16.34 35.08 14.60
N GLN A 544 15.58 35.14 13.50
CA GLN A 544 15.32 36.36 12.75
C GLN A 544 14.13 37.18 13.28
N HIS A 545 13.08 36.52 13.78
CA HIS A 545 11.80 37.18 14.07
C HIS A 545 11.38 37.14 15.54
N PHE A 546 11.93 36.22 16.35
CA PHE A 546 11.42 35.94 17.70
C PHE A 546 12.50 35.96 18.80
N GLY A 547 13.63 36.63 18.55
CA GLY A 547 14.62 36.93 19.59
C GLY A 547 15.69 35.87 19.86
N GLY A 548 15.75 34.79 19.07
CA GLY A 548 16.86 33.82 19.13
C GLY A 548 18.21 34.38 18.68
N GLY A 549 18.19 35.42 17.83
CA GLY A 549 19.36 36.17 17.40
C GLY A 549 20.37 35.36 16.58
N ALA A 550 21.61 35.84 16.56
CA ALA A 550 22.67 35.31 15.69
C ALA A 550 23.06 33.85 16.00
N GLY A 551 22.84 33.37 17.22
CA GLY A 551 23.15 31.97 17.60
C GLY A 551 22.29 30.97 16.83
N ASP A 552 20.97 31.19 16.83
CA ASP A 552 20.03 30.35 16.08
C ASP A 552 20.26 30.45 14.56
N VAL A 553 20.59 31.65 14.06
CA VAL A 553 20.92 31.83 12.62
C VAL A 553 22.17 31.05 12.25
N ALA A 554 23.23 31.12 13.06
CA ALA A 554 24.46 30.35 12.82
C ALA A 554 24.21 28.83 12.92
N GLU A 555 23.35 28.39 13.84
CA GLU A 555 22.97 26.98 13.92
C GLU A 555 22.19 26.55 12.68
N ALA A 556 21.20 27.34 12.24
CA ALA A 556 20.46 27.11 11.00
C ALA A 556 21.41 26.98 9.78
N GLU A 557 22.39 27.89 9.64
CA GLU A 557 23.42 27.81 8.60
C GLU A 557 24.24 26.52 8.66
N SER A 558 24.56 26.04 9.86
CA SER A 558 25.31 24.78 10.07
C SER A 558 24.49 23.52 9.75
N VAL A 559 23.18 23.55 10.02
CA VAL A 559 22.24 22.45 9.80
C VAL A 559 21.93 22.27 8.31
N LEU A 560 21.80 23.38 7.57
CA LEU A 560 21.40 23.40 6.17
C LEU A 560 22.17 22.42 5.27
N PRO A 561 23.52 22.40 5.23
CA PRO A 561 24.26 21.46 4.38
C PRO A 561 24.06 19.99 4.80
N VAL A 562 23.86 19.71 6.09
CA VAL A 562 23.60 18.35 6.60
C VAL A 562 22.25 17.85 6.09
N VAL A 563 21.21 18.67 6.21
CA VAL A 563 19.87 18.32 5.75
C VAL A 563 19.82 18.24 4.23
N ARG A 564 20.49 19.15 3.52
CA ARG A 564 20.63 19.10 2.06
C ARG A 564 21.27 17.79 1.62
N PHE A 565 22.39 17.40 2.24
CA PHE A 565 23.02 16.11 1.99
C PHE A 565 22.07 14.94 2.29
N ALA A 566 21.32 14.98 3.39
CA ALA A 566 20.36 13.92 3.75
C ALA A 566 19.25 13.73 2.69
N VAL A 567 18.84 14.79 2.01
CA VAL A 567 17.89 14.77 0.88
C VAL A 567 18.58 14.32 -0.42
N GLU A 568 19.69 14.97 -0.79
CA GLU A 568 20.38 14.79 -2.09
C GLU A 568 21.19 13.49 -2.21
N ARG A 569 21.53 12.84 -1.09
CA ARG A 569 22.19 11.51 -1.12
C ARG A 569 21.33 10.42 -1.78
N ARG A 570 20.06 10.71 -2.07
CA ARG A 570 19.11 9.83 -2.74
C ARG A 570 18.92 10.30 -4.18
N GLN A 571 18.68 9.38 -5.11
CA GLN A 571 18.23 9.74 -6.45
C GLN A 571 16.80 10.26 -6.39
N ILE A 572 16.60 11.52 -6.78
CA ILE A 572 15.30 12.20 -6.75
C ILE A 572 14.71 12.14 -8.16
N GLY A 573 13.59 11.44 -8.31
CA GLY A 573 12.82 11.40 -9.55
C GLY A 573 11.83 12.56 -9.65
N PRO A 574 11.32 12.87 -10.84
CA PRO A 574 10.45 14.03 -11.10
C PRO A 574 9.09 13.98 -10.37
N ARG A 575 8.74 12.84 -9.76
CA ARG A 575 7.48 12.61 -9.04
C ARG A 575 7.66 12.47 -7.52
N ASP A 576 8.87 12.64 -7.01
CA ASP A 576 9.18 12.53 -5.59
C ASP A 576 8.78 13.82 -4.84
N THR A 577 7.47 13.96 -4.59
CA THR A 577 6.85 15.18 -4.04
C THR A 577 7.55 15.73 -2.80
N TRP A 578 7.85 14.89 -1.82
CA TRP A 578 8.39 15.35 -0.53
C TRP A 578 9.87 15.70 -0.59
N GLU A 579 10.64 14.97 -1.39
CA GLU A 579 12.03 15.28 -1.67
C GLU A 579 12.15 16.61 -2.43
N HIS A 580 11.31 16.83 -3.44
CA HIS A 580 11.23 18.13 -4.12
C HIS A 580 10.77 19.24 -3.16
N ALA A 581 9.73 19.03 -2.36
CA ALA A 581 9.29 20.04 -1.38
C ALA A 581 10.41 20.41 -0.38
N SER A 582 11.16 19.42 0.10
CA SER A 582 12.28 19.63 1.03
C SER A 582 13.42 20.41 0.39
N LEU A 583 13.79 20.12 -0.87
CA LEU A 583 14.78 20.92 -1.60
C LEU A 583 14.29 22.36 -1.85
N ALA A 584 13.00 22.55 -2.10
CA ALA A 584 12.44 23.88 -2.24
C ALA A 584 12.55 24.69 -0.94
N GLU A 585 12.21 24.06 0.19
CA GLU A 585 12.32 24.67 1.52
C GLU A 585 13.78 24.97 1.90
N LEU A 586 14.71 24.07 1.59
CA LEU A 586 16.14 24.29 1.82
C LEU A 586 16.67 25.49 1.01
N ALA A 587 16.30 25.58 -0.27
CA ALA A 587 16.68 26.70 -1.13
C ALA A 587 16.07 28.02 -0.65
N LEU A 588 14.81 28.00 -0.22
CA LEU A 588 14.12 29.15 0.36
C LEU A 588 14.79 29.61 1.66
N HIS A 589 15.07 28.69 2.58
CA HIS A 589 15.71 29.04 3.85
C HIS A 589 17.15 29.53 3.66
N TRP A 590 17.91 28.95 2.73
CA TRP A 590 19.22 29.48 2.34
C TRP A 590 19.12 30.93 1.88
N TYR A 591 18.15 31.25 1.00
CA TYR A 591 17.93 32.60 0.50
C TYR A 591 17.51 33.59 1.59
N LEU A 592 16.62 33.19 2.50
CA LEU A 592 16.17 34.04 3.60
C LEU A 592 17.26 34.26 4.68
N LEU A 593 18.19 33.31 4.85
CA LEU A 593 19.35 33.47 5.75
C LEU A 593 20.28 34.59 5.28
N THR A 594 20.39 34.86 3.97
CA THR A 594 21.21 35.97 3.45
C THR A 594 20.55 37.36 3.63
N GLY A 595 19.34 37.43 4.19
CA GLY A 595 18.57 38.66 4.32
C GLY A 595 17.98 39.16 3.00
N ALA A 596 17.87 38.30 1.99
CA ALA A 596 17.32 38.69 0.69
C ALA A 596 15.80 38.88 0.76
N THR A 597 15.30 39.92 0.08
CA THR A 597 13.89 40.34 0.13
C THR A 597 13.22 40.41 -1.24
N GLU A 598 13.97 40.23 -2.33
CA GLU A 598 13.49 40.40 -3.70
C GLU A 598 13.20 39.06 -4.38
N GLY A 599 11.93 38.73 -4.58
CA GLY A 599 11.51 37.57 -5.39
C GLY A 599 11.90 36.19 -4.84
N PRO A 600 11.28 35.10 -5.32
CA PRO A 600 11.61 33.75 -4.87
C PRO A 600 12.94 33.27 -5.47
N PRO A 601 13.75 32.48 -4.74
CA PRO A 601 14.92 31.85 -5.33
C PRO A 601 14.49 30.85 -6.42
N ALA A 602 15.15 30.90 -7.57
CA ALA A 602 14.79 30.11 -8.74
C ALA A 602 14.78 28.59 -8.47
N GLU A 603 15.64 28.12 -7.56
CA GLU A 603 15.65 26.71 -7.13
C GLU A 603 14.37 26.32 -6.38
N ALA A 604 13.92 27.14 -5.43
CA ALA A 604 12.67 26.88 -4.71
C ALA A 604 11.47 26.86 -5.65
N LEU A 605 11.42 27.79 -6.61
CA LEU A 605 10.36 27.83 -7.62
C LEU A 605 10.30 26.51 -8.42
N ARG A 606 11.44 26.06 -8.96
CA ARG A 606 11.51 24.80 -9.73
C ARG A 606 11.06 23.60 -8.91
N HIS A 607 11.58 23.46 -7.69
CA HIS A 607 11.30 22.30 -6.86
C HIS A 607 9.85 22.29 -6.36
N TYR A 608 9.27 23.43 -5.97
CA TYR A 608 7.84 23.47 -5.65
C TYR A 608 6.95 23.17 -6.87
N THR A 609 7.32 23.60 -8.08
CA THR A 609 6.59 23.22 -9.30
C THR A 609 6.60 21.69 -9.49
N PHE A 610 7.74 21.03 -9.34
CA PHE A 610 7.82 19.55 -9.40
C PHE A 610 6.99 18.89 -8.29
N ALA A 611 7.08 19.40 -7.06
CA ALA A 611 6.34 18.85 -5.93
C ALA A 611 4.81 18.95 -6.15
N VAL A 612 4.31 20.13 -6.52
CA VAL A 612 2.88 20.37 -6.75
C VAL A 612 2.33 19.52 -7.89
N HIS A 613 3.13 19.25 -8.93
CA HIS A 613 2.71 18.42 -10.07
C HIS A 613 2.24 17.02 -9.65
N SER A 614 2.91 16.42 -8.66
CA SER A 614 2.64 15.05 -8.19
C SER A 614 1.97 15.00 -6.81
N ALA A 615 1.67 16.14 -6.20
CA ALA A 615 1.09 16.22 -4.87
C ALA A 615 -0.41 15.92 -4.84
N ASP A 616 -0.86 15.28 -3.76
CA ASP A 616 -2.27 15.22 -3.38
C ASP A 616 -2.68 16.50 -2.61
N GLY A 617 -3.97 16.63 -2.30
CA GLY A 617 -4.49 17.80 -1.60
C GLY A 617 -3.90 17.99 -0.19
N ALA A 618 -3.54 16.91 0.50
CA ALA A 618 -2.94 16.97 1.83
C ALA A 618 -1.49 17.47 1.76
N ALA A 619 -0.71 17.00 0.79
CA ALA A 619 0.64 17.47 0.52
C ALA A 619 0.66 18.95 0.12
N ILE A 620 -0.24 19.37 -0.78
CA ILE A 620 -0.40 20.79 -1.15
C ILE A 620 -0.75 21.63 0.08
N SER A 621 -1.73 21.19 0.89
CA SER A 621 -2.10 21.88 2.12
C SER A 621 -0.94 21.99 3.10
N SER A 622 -0.08 20.96 3.20
CA SER A 622 1.09 20.99 4.07
C SER A 622 2.13 22.01 3.63
N MET A 623 2.49 22.02 2.34
CA MET A 623 3.46 22.98 1.80
C MET A 623 2.94 24.41 1.90
N ARG A 624 1.63 24.61 1.67
CA ARG A 624 1.00 25.93 1.80
C ARG A 624 1.06 26.47 3.22
N ARG A 625 0.69 25.65 4.21
CA ARG A 625 0.77 26.02 5.63
C ARG A 625 2.18 26.44 6.04
N GLN A 626 3.21 25.77 5.52
CA GLN A 626 4.60 26.15 5.78
C GLN A 626 4.87 27.58 5.30
N LEU A 627 4.52 27.92 4.06
CA LEU A 627 4.73 29.27 3.52
C LEU A 627 3.86 30.33 4.22
N GLU A 628 2.61 29.99 4.57
CA GLU A 628 1.71 30.85 5.36
C GLU A 628 2.28 31.15 6.74
N LEU A 629 2.90 30.16 7.40
CA LEU A 629 3.61 30.35 8.66
C LEU A 629 4.79 31.33 8.50
N LEU A 630 5.58 31.21 7.43
CA LEU A 630 6.70 32.12 7.18
C LEU A 630 6.22 33.57 6.96
N LEU A 631 5.13 33.76 6.20
CA LEU A 631 4.49 35.07 6.05
C LEU A 631 4.02 35.62 7.40
N ALA A 632 3.32 34.80 8.19
CA ALA A 632 2.82 35.21 9.51
C ALA A 632 3.95 35.53 10.50
N ALA A 633 5.12 34.88 10.34
CA ALA A 633 6.32 35.14 11.13
C ALA A 633 7.02 36.46 10.76
N GLY A 634 6.73 37.04 9.58
CA GLY A 634 7.31 38.31 9.12
C GLY A 634 8.29 38.20 7.97
N ASP A 635 8.37 37.05 7.27
CA ASP A 635 9.20 36.94 6.08
C ASP A 635 8.65 37.72 4.87
N PRO A 636 9.51 38.13 3.92
CA PRO A 636 9.12 39.06 2.86
C PRO A 636 8.01 38.52 1.93
N PRO A 637 6.88 39.24 1.77
CA PRO A 637 5.80 38.81 0.87
C PRO A 637 6.23 38.64 -0.58
N ALA A 638 7.13 39.51 -1.06
CA ALA A 638 7.68 39.44 -2.42
C ALA A 638 8.41 38.12 -2.73
N VAL A 639 8.89 37.40 -1.71
CA VAL A 639 9.53 36.08 -1.83
C VAL A 639 8.48 34.97 -1.76
N LEU A 640 7.52 35.07 -0.83
CA LEU A 640 6.61 33.97 -0.49
C LEU A 640 5.33 33.92 -1.32
N GLU A 641 4.73 35.06 -1.69
CA GLU A 641 3.49 35.11 -2.48
C GLU A 641 3.62 34.41 -3.84
N PRO A 642 4.74 34.56 -4.58
CA PRO A 642 4.95 33.81 -5.81
C PRO A 642 4.97 32.30 -5.59
N LEU A 643 5.57 31.81 -4.50
CA LEU A 643 5.59 30.37 -4.17
C LEU A 643 4.20 29.86 -3.77
N LEU A 644 3.42 30.64 -3.03
CA LEU A 644 2.02 30.35 -2.69
C LEU A 644 1.11 30.29 -3.92
N SER A 645 1.38 31.13 -4.94
CA SER A 645 0.62 31.13 -6.18
C SER A 645 0.71 29.80 -6.94
N ILE A 646 1.89 29.15 -6.92
CA ILE A 646 2.11 27.83 -7.51
C ILE A 646 1.20 26.78 -6.86
N MET A 647 0.98 26.90 -5.55
CA MET A 647 0.13 25.98 -4.78
C MET A 647 -1.37 26.23 -4.98
N SER A 648 -1.74 27.31 -5.68
CA SER A 648 -3.13 27.75 -5.88
C SER A 648 -3.57 27.68 -7.34
N ALA A 649 -2.64 27.44 -8.27
CA ALA A 649 -2.94 27.34 -9.69
C ALA A 649 -3.86 26.13 -9.99
N PRO A 650 -4.94 26.31 -10.77
CA PRO A 650 -5.73 25.18 -11.24
C PRO A 650 -4.84 24.22 -12.02
N ARG A 651 -5.05 22.91 -11.85
CA ARG A 651 -4.41 21.89 -12.69
C ARG A 651 -4.81 22.17 -14.13
N GLU A 652 -3.94 22.79 -14.93
CA GLU A 652 -4.10 22.78 -16.38
C GLU A 652 -4.10 21.31 -16.80
N ARG A 653 -5.28 20.82 -17.20
CA ARG A 653 -5.37 19.55 -17.89
C ARG A 653 -4.68 19.77 -19.22
N GLY A 654 -3.45 19.27 -19.35
CA GLY A 654 -2.75 19.25 -20.62
C GLY A 654 -3.63 18.57 -21.67
N SER A 655 -4.20 19.38 -22.54
CA SER A 655 -4.68 18.96 -23.84
C SER A 655 -3.47 18.83 -24.75
N SER A 656 -2.95 17.61 -24.89
CA SER A 656 -2.19 17.16 -26.07
C SER A 656 -2.03 15.65 -26.01
#